data_AF-A0A944LD72-F1
#
_entry.id   AF-A0A944LD72-F1
#
_cell.length_a   1.000
_cell.length_b   1.000
_cell.length_c   1.000
_cell.angle_alpha   90.00
_cell.angle_beta   90.00
_cell.angle_gamma   90.00
#
_symmetry.space_group_name_H-M   'P 1'
#
loop_
_entity.id
_entity.type
_entity.pdbx_description
1 polymer ?
#
loop_
_entity_poly.entity_id
_entity_poly.type
_entity_poly.pdbx_seq_one_letter_code
_entity_poly.pdbx_strand_id
1 'polypeptide(L)'
;MGADPTARSHGTTGGPLYQADPAEDLLPVPSLRAQRVLFASAEAYPFVKVGGLADVSSALPKRLAELGFSIRLVIPAYRGLGGSPVLTFDVPFGPLAERVVVRRLPPLGGVEVLTLGIPGWFDREIPYSYQDDEVMPFVLFSKAVTTLAAQDAWRPHVIHCNDWHCGLVAQEARQGPHRRALDPTGIVFTIHNIAYQGRVGAATDQLIGLPPAGSLLERGIAFADRVTTVSPRYMQEILTPAQGAGMDGLLRTRGDSARGILNGIDYEEFNPERDPWIDTRYDGSFVSGKGANKEVLQRISKLDRAPDRPLFGMVARLVSQKGVGLLSSALEQFVARGAQVVVMGEGEHRYRRDLQAAARRLAGSVAYHPTARESLARQVYAGSDLFLAPSVFEPCGLTPLIALRYGTIPVVRRTGGLADTVKDYAEDPDVGLGFVFVQRRVASMLSAVDNALAVYGCAPEWHRLQRRAMGADFSWQAPAREYVALYDEAVRSRRSADVIRSAAASSIPMPRSRPRPAPLPLALVHHANQYLVTDGYQDREGLTSLVTGYAALLRLHEKYRTPVNLHLSGTMLEAAAWHHPWFLANVRRLRDVGLLSLVGGTYSENVLTAFDPEFNRRQLHELFWLYRRHLGCTPEDLEICWIPERVWDTDRLAGVLTDPALPNGGYRYVLLDDRLLYPTDGAYGGSDRADFDGADPASPPPADALRPYRIEGGNGMQVVPMSTRLRYWIPPEDRSHWRSLSRAAELPTAPGDDTVLVYADDMEKSAGVGPWHPSALGRYEEFLRWLATQPNLIPVDLPSWLRQRRRVPGVRVVERGTFVELAQDWHAGEDYAGWCQDAAWAPYQRHLAQARRAVADAESAGAEPRLMALAWKHLLASAYETAWHDTDQPERLPAAWAKAVASHGRAASVLASAAGWFGGTTRTLGAELIDVDDDGTKELVLRSEHLFAVLAPEHGGRLVYLACRGPDGGVLVIGNPTDDWNRQEEMNAYMDVPANHPGGLADGGGVHDRYEVSIHSGDGAIRVELRNVQENSPLHGLRKRIIMDDVSPALLVAYDLPAAASGITIETCLSPDYYRLLRHGVADLQRSGGRSWRGASNRGSGVWVALARDEDTIWCDPTGPEPGHGVLIRIRADARSFHLLIGVGDTDDDMAGTAVQEGRERLAELTARDPIGGRE
;
A
#
# COMPACT_ATOMS: atom_id res chain seq x y z
N MET A 1 -16.13 23.63 77.23
CA MET A 1 -16.24 25.06 76.86
C MET A 1 -14.87 25.54 76.44
N GLY A 2 -14.72 25.90 75.16
CA GLY A 2 -13.60 26.68 74.59
C GLY A 2 -12.19 26.05 74.71
N ALA A 3 -11.22 26.42 73.88
CA ALA A 3 -11.18 27.15 72.63
C ALA A 3 -9.74 26.98 72.10
N ASP A 4 -9.63 26.87 70.77
CA ASP A 4 -8.55 27.30 69.87
C ASP A 4 -7.08 26.90 70.14
N PRO A 5 -6.36 26.48 69.07
CA PRO A 5 -5.11 27.17 68.79
C PRO A 5 -4.82 27.42 67.30
N THR A 6 -4.21 28.59 67.06
CA THR A 6 -3.36 28.94 65.92
C THR A 6 -1.91 28.46 66.10
N ALA A 7 -1.21 28.04 65.02
CA ALA A 7 0.07 28.62 64.55
C ALA A 7 0.84 27.78 63.48
N ARG A 8 1.14 28.45 62.32
CA ARG A 8 2.32 28.36 61.40
C ARG A 8 2.53 27.04 60.62
N SER A 9 3.00 26.96 59.36
CA SER A 9 3.92 27.78 58.55
C SER A 9 3.78 27.53 57.01
N HIS A 10 4.45 28.41 56.24
CA HIS A 10 4.56 28.65 54.79
C HIS A 10 4.52 27.51 53.76
N GLY A 11 3.99 27.85 52.55
CA GLY A 11 4.14 27.15 51.29
C GLY A 11 4.11 28.12 50.08
N THR A 12 4.90 27.80 49.07
CA THR A 12 5.44 28.62 47.96
C THR A 12 4.63 28.60 46.65
N THR A 13 4.60 29.77 45.99
CA THR A 13 4.64 30.10 44.54
C THR A 13 3.85 29.28 43.49
N GLY A 14 2.86 29.97 42.90
CA GLY A 14 2.07 29.59 41.72
C GLY A 14 2.81 29.44 40.39
N GLY A 15 2.23 28.57 39.56
CA GLY A 15 2.28 28.50 38.10
C GLY A 15 0.86 28.13 37.61
N PRO A 16 0.40 28.59 36.44
CA PRO A 16 -1.01 28.98 36.25
C PRO A 16 -1.95 27.79 35.99
N LEU A 17 -2.94 27.65 36.87
CA LEU A 17 -4.17 26.91 36.62
C LEU A 17 -4.98 27.64 35.55
N TYR A 18 -5.32 26.94 34.48
CA TYR A 18 -6.23 27.42 33.43
C TYR A 18 -7.60 27.67 34.08
N GLN A 19 -7.89 28.91 34.44
CA GLN A 19 -9.23 29.36 34.81
C GLN A 19 -10.11 29.23 33.57
N ALA A 20 -11.19 28.47 33.70
CA ALA A 20 -12.31 28.58 32.77
C ALA A 20 -12.83 30.02 32.85
N ASP A 21 -12.75 30.75 31.73
CA ASP A 21 -13.29 32.09 31.63
C ASP A 21 -14.77 32.10 32.03
N PRO A 22 -15.20 33.00 32.93
CA PRO A 22 -16.60 33.15 33.26
C PRO A 22 -17.31 33.85 32.11
N ALA A 23 -18.26 33.14 31.49
CA ALA A 23 -19.34 33.69 30.68
C ALA A 23 -18.93 34.83 29.72
N GLU A 24 -18.28 34.48 28.61
CA GLU A 24 -18.34 35.33 27.43
C GLU A 24 -19.80 35.47 26.98
N ASP A 25 -20.19 36.70 26.71
CA ASP A 25 -21.53 37.15 26.36
C ASP A 25 -22.27 36.16 25.45
N LEU A 26 -23.36 35.61 26.00
CA LEU A 26 -24.41 34.93 25.27
C LEU A 26 -24.94 35.87 24.18
N LEU A 27 -24.38 35.77 22.98
CA LEU A 27 -25.05 36.27 21.79
C LEU A 27 -26.45 35.64 21.77
N PRO A 28 -27.53 36.44 21.74
CA PRO A 28 -28.87 35.88 21.75
C PRO A 28 -29.02 34.95 20.54
N VAL A 29 -29.42 33.70 20.79
CA VAL A 29 -29.82 32.75 19.75
C VAL A 29 -30.81 33.50 18.86
N PRO A 30 -30.47 33.80 17.58
CA PRO A 30 -31.36 34.52 16.70
C PRO A 30 -32.67 33.74 16.64
N SER A 31 -33.81 34.41 16.85
CA SER A 31 -35.13 33.80 16.96
C SER A 31 -35.35 32.70 15.91
N LEU A 32 -35.10 31.45 16.28
CA LEU A 32 -35.27 30.30 15.41
C LEU A 32 -36.77 30.10 15.21
N ARG A 33 -37.31 30.60 14.10
CA ARG A 33 -38.56 30.04 13.56
C ARG A 33 -38.38 28.53 13.55
N ALA A 34 -39.28 27.76 14.17
CA ALA A 34 -39.22 26.30 14.20
C ALA A 34 -38.94 25.77 12.78
N GLN A 35 -37.68 25.41 12.52
CA GLN A 35 -37.29 24.98 11.19
C GLN A 35 -37.78 23.56 10.97
N ARG A 36 -38.14 23.28 9.73
CA ARG A 36 -38.71 22.01 9.30
C ARG A 36 -37.62 21.33 8.50
N VAL A 37 -37.07 20.23 9.03
CA VAL A 37 -35.97 19.50 8.41
C VAL A 37 -36.45 18.14 7.94
N LEU A 38 -36.38 17.91 6.64
CA LEU A 38 -36.55 16.57 6.07
C LEU A 38 -35.19 15.87 6.08
N PHE A 39 -35.02 14.94 7.01
CA PHE A 39 -33.79 14.17 7.17
C PHE A 39 -33.91 12.87 6.37
N ALA A 40 -33.13 12.73 5.31
CA ALA A 40 -33.16 11.56 4.43
C ALA A 40 -31.94 10.66 4.69
N SER A 41 -32.20 9.37 4.88
CA SER A 41 -31.16 8.36 5.11
C SER A 41 -31.60 7.01 4.54
N ALA A 42 -30.63 6.15 4.20
CA ALA A 42 -30.90 4.77 3.85
C ALA A 42 -31.18 3.88 5.07
N GLU A 43 -30.74 4.29 6.27
CA GLU A 43 -30.87 3.49 7.48
C GLU A 43 -31.12 4.36 8.71
N ALA A 44 -31.82 3.82 9.69
CA ALA A 44 -32.09 4.48 10.97
C ALA A 44 -32.49 3.44 12.02
N TYR A 45 -31.77 3.42 13.14
CA TYR A 45 -32.11 2.58 14.29
C TYR A 45 -33.38 3.11 15.00
N PRO A 46 -34.32 2.26 15.46
CA PRO A 46 -34.30 0.79 15.50
C PRO A 46 -34.93 0.11 14.27
N PHE A 47 -35.28 0.86 13.23
CA PHE A 47 -36.03 0.32 12.10
C PHE A 47 -35.15 -0.54 11.18
N VAL A 48 -34.00 -0.02 10.77
CA VAL A 48 -33.04 -0.69 9.88
C VAL A 48 -31.62 -0.24 10.22
N LYS A 49 -30.69 -1.21 10.32
CA LYS A 49 -29.27 -0.98 10.63
C LYS A 49 -28.36 -1.88 9.80
N VAL A 50 -27.51 -1.28 8.98
CA VAL A 50 -26.41 -1.89 8.22
C VAL A 50 -25.07 -1.41 8.78
N GLY A 51 -24.96 -0.11 9.11
CA GLY A 51 -23.74 0.50 9.64
C GLY A 51 -23.96 1.55 10.72
N GLY A 52 -22.93 2.36 10.97
CA GLY A 52 -22.99 3.45 11.95
C GLY A 52 -23.83 4.66 11.51
N LEU A 53 -24.20 4.74 10.23
CA LEU A 53 -25.10 5.77 9.73
C LEU A 53 -26.50 5.61 10.35
N ALA A 54 -26.93 4.37 10.68
CA ALA A 54 -28.19 4.12 11.36
C ALA A 54 -28.23 4.74 12.77
N ASP A 55 -27.10 4.69 13.48
CA ASP A 55 -26.97 5.28 14.82
C ASP A 55 -27.04 6.81 14.72
N VAL A 56 -26.32 7.42 13.77
CA VAL A 56 -26.37 8.87 13.52
C VAL A 56 -27.78 9.33 13.11
N SER A 57 -28.41 8.60 12.20
CA SER A 57 -29.74 8.91 11.65
C SER A 57 -30.87 8.74 12.66
N SER A 58 -30.59 8.10 13.81
CA SER A 58 -31.51 8.01 14.94
C SER A 58 -31.26 9.12 15.97
N ALA A 59 -30.00 9.35 16.31
CA ALA A 59 -29.63 10.17 17.46
C ALA A 59 -29.62 11.67 17.14
N LEU A 60 -29.06 12.08 15.99
CA LEU A 60 -29.03 13.50 15.60
C LEU A 60 -30.46 14.06 15.39
N PRO A 61 -31.38 13.38 14.66
CA PRO A 61 -32.77 13.83 14.56
C PRO A 61 -33.49 14.00 15.90
N LYS A 62 -33.35 13.04 16.83
CA LYS A 62 -33.93 13.14 18.18
C LYS A 62 -33.42 14.39 18.90
N ARG A 63 -32.09 14.60 18.87
CA ARG A 63 -31.48 15.75 19.53
C ARG A 63 -31.89 17.08 18.92
N LEU A 64 -32.03 17.14 17.59
CA LEU A 64 -32.55 18.33 16.91
C LEU A 64 -34.01 18.62 17.27
N ALA A 65 -34.84 17.58 17.42
CA ALA A 65 -36.23 17.73 17.86
C ALA A 65 -36.33 18.29 19.30
N GLU A 66 -35.45 17.84 20.20
CA GLU A 66 -35.33 18.40 21.56
C GLU A 66 -34.90 19.88 21.57
N LEU A 67 -34.12 20.31 20.56
CA LEU A 67 -33.76 21.72 20.35
C LEU A 67 -34.88 22.54 19.67
N GLY A 68 -36.07 21.96 19.47
CA GLY A 68 -37.26 22.65 18.96
C GLY A 68 -37.43 22.61 17.44
N PHE A 69 -36.64 21.81 16.72
CA PHE A 69 -36.82 21.60 15.28
C PHE A 69 -37.97 20.62 15.01
N SER A 70 -38.74 20.87 13.97
CA SER A 70 -39.72 19.89 13.49
C SER A 70 -39.00 18.98 12.48
N ILE A 71 -38.75 17.73 12.85
CA ILE A 71 -37.99 16.78 12.04
C ILE A 71 -38.92 15.72 11.44
N ARG A 72 -38.77 15.48 10.15
CA ARG A 72 -39.27 14.29 9.46
C ARG A 72 -38.10 13.46 8.99
N LEU A 73 -37.96 12.26 9.53
CA LEU A 73 -36.99 11.27 9.07
C LEU A 73 -37.63 10.41 7.98
N VAL A 74 -36.98 10.33 6.83
CA VAL A 74 -37.43 9.52 5.70
C VAL A 74 -36.41 8.44 5.36
N ILE A 75 -36.88 7.19 5.32
CA ILE A 75 -36.10 5.99 4.97
C ILE A 75 -36.83 5.18 3.88
N PRO A 76 -36.16 4.27 3.15
CA PRO A 76 -36.85 3.35 2.24
C PRO A 76 -37.79 2.39 3.00
N ALA A 77 -38.88 1.96 2.35
CA ALA A 77 -39.80 0.98 2.94
C ALA A 77 -39.28 -0.47 2.75
N TYR A 78 -38.26 -0.83 3.52
CA TYR A 78 -37.69 -2.17 3.52
C TYR A 78 -38.68 -3.24 4.00
N ARG A 79 -38.41 -4.50 3.62
CA ARG A 79 -39.18 -5.67 4.06
C ARG A 79 -39.34 -5.69 5.58
N GLY A 80 -40.56 -5.92 6.04
CA GLY A 80 -40.89 -6.00 7.47
C GLY A 80 -41.22 -4.65 8.13
N LEU A 81 -40.99 -3.51 7.47
CA LEU A 81 -41.45 -2.22 7.97
C LEU A 81 -42.95 -2.05 7.74
N GLY A 82 -43.69 -1.83 8.84
CA GLY A 82 -45.14 -1.62 8.81
C GLY A 82 -45.55 -0.18 8.43
N GLY A 83 -46.62 0.31 9.06
CA GLY A 83 -47.06 1.71 8.97
C GLY A 83 -48.30 1.93 8.09
N SER A 84 -48.96 3.06 8.32
CA SER A 84 -50.19 3.45 7.60
C SER A 84 -49.86 4.37 6.42
N PRO A 85 -50.47 4.15 5.23
CA PRO A 85 -50.26 5.03 4.09
C PRO A 85 -50.82 6.44 4.39
N VAL A 86 -50.04 7.48 4.08
CA VAL A 86 -50.40 8.89 4.34
C VAL A 86 -50.37 9.76 3.08
N LEU A 87 -49.61 9.36 2.05
CA LEU A 87 -49.52 10.07 0.78
C LEU A 87 -49.15 9.08 -0.34
N THR A 88 -49.57 9.36 -1.57
CA THR A 88 -49.16 8.61 -2.75
C THR A 88 -48.93 9.58 -3.91
N PHE A 89 -47.84 9.40 -4.63
CA PHE A 89 -47.49 10.17 -5.81
C PHE A 89 -46.66 9.32 -6.77
N ASP A 90 -46.56 9.75 -8.02
CA ASP A 90 -45.75 9.06 -9.03
C ASP A 90 -44.43 9.82 -9.26
N VAL A 91 -43.31 9.10 -9.44
CA VAL A 91 -42.00 9.66 -9.75
C VAL A 91 -41.54 9.25 -11.15
N PRO A 92 -40.95 10.16 -11.94
CA PRO A 92 -40.47 9.84 -13.28
C PRO A 92 -39.23 8.93 -13.23
N PHE A 93 -39.19 7.93 -14.12
CA PHE A 93 -38.08 6.98 -14.28
C PHE A 93 -37.89 6.62 -15.76
N GLY A 94 -37.05 7.39 -16.46
CA GLY A 94 -36.99 7.34 -17.92
C GLY A 94 -38.37 7.64 -18.55
N PRO A 95 -38.88 6.79 -19.46
CA PRO A 95 -40.21 6.98 -20.06
C PRO A 95 -41.37 6.51 -19.17
N LEU A 96 -41.08 5.89 -18.02
CA LEU A 96 -42.09 5.34 -17.10
C LEU A 96 -42.26 6.25 -15.88
N ALA A 97 -43.33 6.01 -15.12
CA ALA A 97 -43.56 6.61 -13.81
C ALA A 97 -43.78 5.51 -12.78
N GLU A 98 -43.04 5.58 -11.67
CA GLU A 98 -43.11 4.63 -10.57
C GLU A 98 -43.99 5.18 -9.44
N ARG A 99 -44.88 4.35 -8.90
CA ARG A 99 -45.76 4.77 -7.81
C ARG A 99 -45.06 4.68 -6.47
N VAL A 100 -45.03 5.79 -5.74
CA VAL A 100 -44.50 5.88 -4.38
C VAL A 100 -45.64 5.95 -3.38
N VAL A 101 -45.62 5.05 -2.40
CA VAL A 101 -46.52 5.06 -1.24
C VAL A 101 -45.74 5.50 -0.02
N VAL A 102 -46.09 6.67 0.52
CA VAL A 102 -45.52 7.17 1.78
C VAL A 102 -46.29 6.55 2.93
N ARG A 103 -45.61 5.87 3.86
CA ARG A 103 -46.22 5.34 5.08
C ARG A 103 -45.62 6.00 6.30
N ARG A 104 -46.42 6.12 7.36
CA ARG A 104 -45.98 6.63 8.66
C ARG A 104 -45.67 5.46 9.60
N LEU A 105 -44.48 5.49 10.18
CA LEU A 105 -44.05 4.57 11.24
C LEU A 105 -44.30 5.18 12.62
N PRO A 106 -44.19 4.38 13.71
CA PRO A 106 -44.13 4.93 15.06
C PRO A 106 -43.05 6.02 15.16
N PRO A 107 -43.32 7.12 15.88
CA PRO A 107 -42.37 8.21 16.03
C PRO A 107 -41.13 7.74 16.80
N LEU A 108 -39.98 8.35 16.47
CA LEU A 108 -38.71 8.15 17.17
C LEU A 108 -38.47 9.33 18.10
N GLY A 109 -38.93 9.24 19.35
CA GLY A 109 -38.97 10.39 20.26
C GLY A 109 -39.85 11.51 19.70
N GLY A 110 -39.29 12.73 19.56
CA GLY A 110 -39.97 13.87 18.93
C GLY A 110 -39.95 13.89 17.39
N VAL A 111 -39.45 12.83 16.74
CA VAL A 111 -39.26 12.78 15.28
C VAL A 111 -40.39 12.00 14.60
N GLU A 112 -40.99 12.60 13.57
CA GLU A 112 -41.93 11.90 12.69
C GLU A 112 -41.16 11.03 11.69
N VAL A 113 -41.48 9.73 11.62
CA VAL A 113 -40.78 8.77 10.75
C VAL A 113 -41.67 8.34 9.59
N LEU A 114 -41.16 8.50 8.37
CA LEU A 114 -41.84 8.16 7.12
C LEU A 114 -41.02 7.13 6.33
N THR A 115 -41.71 6.20 5.67
CA THR A 115 -41.08 5.30 4.70
C THR A 115 -41.56 5.61 3.29
N LEU A 116 -40.65 5.59 2.32
CA LEU A 116 -40.99 5.68 0.89
C LEU A 116 -41.01 4.28 0.28
N GLY A 117 -42.22 3.76 0.05
CA GLY A 117 -42.41 2.46 -0.57
C GLY A 117 -42.57 2.58 -2.07
N ILE A 118 -41.69 1.89 -2.80
CA ILE A 118 -41.75 1.77 -4.26
C ILE A 118 -41.89 0.27 -4.53
N PRO A 119 -43.07 -0.21 -4.96
CA PRO A 119 -43.36 -1.64 -5.07
C PRO A 119 -42.27 -2.41 -5.83
N GLY A 120 -41.75 -3.50 -5.25
CA GLY A 120 -40.74 -4.36 -5.86
C GLY A 120 -39.27 -3.94 -5.66
N TRP A 121 -38.98 -2.69 -5.28
CA TRP A 121 -37.59 -2.18 -5.22
C TRP A 121 -36.89 -2.39 -3.85
N PHE A 122 -37.65 -2.35 -2.74
CA PHE A 122 -37.12 -2.45 -1.37
C PHE A 122 -37.58 -3.71 -0.61
N ASP A 123 -38.29 -4.61 -1.29
CA ASP A 123 -38.73 -5.89 -0.71
C ASP A 123 -37.60 -6.93 -0.73
N ARG A 124 -36.54 -6.70 0.06
CA ARG A 124 -35.33 -7.53 0.12
C ARG A 124 -35.03 -7.95 1.56
N GLU A 125 -34.33 -9.08 1.73
CA GLU A 125 -33.93 -9.60 3.05
C GLU A 125 -32.79 -8.77 3.67
N ILE A 126 -31.84 -8.35 2.83
CA ILE A 126 -30.74 -7.45 3.21
C ILE A 126 -31.07 -6.06 2.63
N PRO A 127 -31.08 -4.98 3.44
CA PRO A 127 -31.44 -3.63 2.97
C PRO A 127 -30.59 -3.16 1.79
N TYR A 128 -29.27 -3.28 1.93
CA TYR A 128 -28.26 -3.14 0.88
C TYR A 128 -26.93 -3.64 1.42
N SER A 129 -25.97 -3.90 0.53
CA SER A 129 -24.59 -4.17 0.93
C SER A 129 -23.65 -3.13 0.34
N TYR A 130 -22.56 -2.84 1.04
CA TYR A 130 -21.49 -1.96 0.54
C TYR A 130 -20.67 -2.57 -0.60
N GLN A 131 -20.98 -3.81 -1.00
CA GLN A 131 -20.42 -4.54 -2.12
C GLN A 131 -21.43 -4.72 -3.27
N ASP A 132 -22.66 -4.22 -3.10
CA ASP A 132 -23.73 -4.31 -4.10
C ASP A 132 -23.66 -3.07 -5.00
N ASP A 133 -23.56 -3.29 -6.31
CA ASP A 133 -23.53 -2.23 -7.32
C ASP A 133 -24.94 -1.72 -7.67
N GLU A 134 -25.98 -2.19 -6.98
CA GLU A 134 -27.37 -1.84 -7.26
C GLU A 134 -27.75 -0.43 -6.76
N VAL A 135 -27.46 0.56 -7.60
CA VAL A 135 -27.76 1.98 -7.36
C VAL A 135 -29.21 2.38 -7.65
N MET A 136 -29.94 1.58 -8.42
CA MET A 136 -31.27 1.93 -8.96
C MET A 136 -32.36 2.19 -7.90
N PRO A 137 -32.50 1.38 -6.83
CA PRO A 137 -33.44 1.67 -5.75
C PRO A 137 -33.19 3.06 -5.13
N PHE A 138 -31.93 3.46 -5.01
CA PHE A 138 -31.54 4.73 -4.38
C PHE A 138 -31.70 5.94 -5.31
N VAL A 139 -31.60 5.74 -6.63
CA VAL A 139 -32.03 6.75 -7.62
C VAL A 139 -33.52 7.05 -7.44
N LEU A 140 -34.36 6.02 -7.39
CA LEU A 140 -35.81 6.17 -7.20
C LEU A 140 -36.15 6.76 -5.83
N PHE A 141 -35.46 6.33 -4.77
CA PHE A 141 -35.61 6.90 -3.43
C PHE A 141 -35.27 8.39 -3.41
N SER A 142 -34.17 8.81 -4.01
CA SER A 142 -33.79 10.23 -4.10
C SER A 142 -34.82 11.08 -4.85
N LYS A 143 -35.37 10.56 -5.95
CA LYS A 143 -36.48 11.21 -6.67
C LYS A 143 -37.74 11.29 -5.83
N ALA A 144 -38.05 10.24 -5.08
CA ALA A 144 -39.19 10.19 -4.16
C ALA A 144 -39.06 11.16 -2.98
N VAL A 145 -37.87 11.29 -2.39
CA VAL A 145 -37.56 12.29 -1.35
C VAL A 145 -37.79 13.71 -1.88
N THR A 146 -37.28 14.00 -3.09
CA THR A 146 -37.43 15.31 -3.72
C THR A 146 -38.89 15.63 -4.04
N THR A 147 -39.64 14.64 -4.52
CA THR A 147 -41.07 14.77 -4.84
C THR A 147 -41.91 14.97 -3.59
N LEU A 148 -41.65 14.19 -2.53
CA LEU A 148 -42.27 14.39 -1.21
C LEU A 148 -42.02 15.80 -0.71
N ALA A 149 -40.77 16.27 -0.71
CA ALA A 149 -40.41 17.61 -0.24
C ALA A 149 -41.16 18.74 -0.99
N ALA A 150 -41.44 18.55 -2.27
CA ALA A 150 -42.12 19.55 -3.11
C ALA A 150 -43.65 19.52 -3.00
N GLN A 151 -44.24 18.33 -2.86
CA GLN A 151 -45.70 18.15 -2.86
C GLN A 151 -46.32 18.22 -1.47
N ASP A 152 -45.56 17.90 -0.43
CA ASP A 152 -46.04 17.90 0.94
C ASP A 152 -46.33 19.32 1.42
N ALA A 153 -47.53 19.54 1.96
CA ALA A 153 -47.95 20.80 2.54
C ALA A 153 -47.03 21.25 3.71
N TRP A 154 -46.35 20.30 4.35
CA TRP A 154 -45.39 20.58 5.42
C TRP A 154 -44.17 21.36 4.92
N ARG A 155 -43.77 21.26 3.65
CA ARG A 155 -42.68 22.04 3.00
C ARG A 155 -41.42 22.25 3.87
N PRO A 156 -40.38 21.43 3.72
CA PRO A 156 -39.15 21.58 4.50
C PRO A 156 -38.47 22.93 4.25
N HIS A 157 -37.85 23.48 5.29
CA HIS A 157 -36.89 24.58 5.15
C HIS A 157 -35.49 24.05 4.78
N VAL A 158 -35.16 22.84 5.26
CA VAL A 158 -33.91 22.14 4.97
C VAL A 158 -34.18 20.68 4.58
N ILE A 159 -33.48 20.18 3.58
CA ILE A 159 -33.33 18.74 3.33
C ILE A 159 -31.91 18.35 3.73
N HIS A 160 -31.78 17.41 4.66
CA HIS A 160 -30.49 16.87 5.09
C HIS A 160 -30.34 15.46 4.52
N CYS A 161 -29.46 15.32 3.56
CA CYS A 161 -29.16 14.08 2.84
C CYS A 161 -27.92 13.40 3.43
N ASN A 162 -28.01 12.08 3.66
CA ASN A 162 -26.91 11.30 4.19
C ASN A 162 -26.40 10.27 3.17
N ASP A 163 -25.10 10.33 2.89
CA ASP A 163 -24.35 9.43 2.00
C ASP A 163 -24.86 9.37 0.54
N TRP A 164 -24.16 8.56 -0.26
CA TRP A 164 -24.42 8.37 -1.69
C TRP A 164 -25.87 7.95 -2.00
N HIS A 165 -26.54 7.23 -1.09
CA HIS A 165 -27.94 6.81 -1.22
C HIS A 165 -28.90 7.99 -1.45
N CYS A 166 -28.57 9.16 -0.89
CA CYS A 166 -29.35 10.40 -1.00
C CYS A 166 -28.66 11.42 -1.92
N GLY A 167 -27.60 11.04 -2.63
CA GLY A 167 -26.75 11.95 -3.40
C GLY A 167 -27.44 12.63 -4.57
N LEU A 168 -28.42 11.98 -5.20
CA LEU A 168 -29.18 12.56 -6.30
C LEU A 168 -30.15 13.66 -5.86
N VAL A 169 -30.59 13.69 -4.59
CA VAL A 169 -31.60 14.65 -4.08
C VAL A 169 -31.17 16.09 -4.35
N ALA A 170 -29.90 16.41 -4.16
CA ALA A 170 -29.39 17.76 -4.33
C ALA A 170 -29.51 18.24 -5.79
N GLN A 171 -29.09 17.40 -6.74
CA GLN A 171 -29.18 17.74 -8.15
C GLN A 171 -30.63 17.76 -8.65
N GLU A 172 -31.45 16.78 -8.24
CA GLU A 172 -32.87 16.71 -8.59
C GLU A 172 -33.62 17.96 -8.10
N ALA A 173 -33.34 18.44 -6.88
CA ALA A 173 -33.93 19.65 -6.33
C ALA A 173 -33.46 20.94 -7.04
N ARG A 174 -32.29 20.93 -7.71
CA ARG A 174 -31.71 22.09 -8.38
C ARG A 174 -31.92 22.12 -9.90
N GLN A 175 -32.11 20.96 -10.52
CA GLN A 175 -32.21 20.82 -11.97
C GLN A 175 -33.43 20.03 -12.43
N GLY A 176 -34.07 19.26 -11.53
CA GLY A 176 -35.21 18.41 -11.85
C GLY A 176 -36.56 19.15 -11.89
N PRO A 177 -37.67 18.39 -12.00
CA PRO A 177 -39.01 18.93 -12.27
C PRO A 177 -39.53 19.85 -11.14
N HIS A 178 -39.07 19.63 -9.91
CA HIS A 178 -39.51 20.38 -8.73
C HIS A 178 -38.62 21.57 -8.37
N ARG A 179 -37.67 21.95 -9.23
CA ARG A 179 -36.70 23.03 -9.00
C ARG A 179 -37.34 24.31 -8.44
N ARG A 180 -38.44 24.79 -9.04
CA ARG A 180 -39.10 26.03 -8.61
C ARG A 180 -39.67 25.95 -7.19
N ALA A 181 -40.19 24.79 -6.80
CA ALA A 181 -40.77 24.58 -5.48
C ALA A 181 -39.68 24.47 -4.39
N LEU A 182 -38.52 23.91 -4.74
CA LEU A 182 -37.42 23.62 -3.82
C LEU A 182 -36.28 24.64 -3.85
N ASP A 183 -36.36 25.66 -4.73
CA ASP A 183 -35.38 26.75 -4.80
C ASP A 183 -35.13 27.46 -3.45
N PRO A 184 -36.14 27.74 -2.59
CA PRO A 184 -35.89 28.36 -1.28
C PRO A 184 -35.44 27.38 -0.19
N THR A 185 -35.42 26.07 -0.47
CA THR A 185 -35.08 25.03 0.52
C THR A 185 -33.56 24.85 0.57
N GLY A 186 -32.96 24.94 1.76
CA GLY A 186 -31.53 24.66 1.95
C GLY A 186 -31.25 23.16 1.87
N ILE A 187 -30.12 22.78 1.26
CA ILE A 187 -29.72 21.37 1.13
C ILE A 187 -28.38 21.15 1.84
N VAL A 188 -28.39 20.28 2.84
CA VAL A 188 -27.19 19.81 3.55
C VAL A 188 -26.89 18.38 3.13
N PHE A 189 -25.64 18.09 2.78
CA PHE A 189 -25.20 16.76 2.38
C PHE A 189 -24.06 16.28 3.28
N THR A 190 -24.28 15.18 4.02
CA THR A 190 -23.28 14.60 4.92
C THR A 190 -22.68 13.34 4.34
N ILE A 191 -21.35 13.33 4.26
CA ILE A 191 -20.53 12.18 3.85
C ILE A 191 -20.13 11.42 5.11
N HIS A 192 -20.62 10.20 5.30
CA HIS A 192 -20.23 9.34 6.42
C HIS A 192 -19.07 8.42 6.04
N ASN A 193 -18.99 8.02 4.76
CA ASN A 193 -17.85 7.28 4.24
C ASN A 193 -17.64 7.54 2.74
N ILE A 194 -16.56 8.25 2.40
CA ILE A 194 -16.29 8.67 1.02
C ILE A 194 -15.91 7.52 0.06
N ALA A 195 -15.56 6.35 0.60
CA ALA A 195 -15.20 5.18 -0.20
C ALA A 195 -16.41 4.63 -0.97
N TYR A 196 -17.63 4.88 -0.51
CA TYR A 196 -18.86 4.41 -1.14
C TYR A 196 -19.54 5.53 -1.90
N GLN A 197 -19.55 5.42 -3.23
CA GLN A 197 -19.91 6.55 -4.10
C GLN A 197 -21.24 6.36 -4.84
N GLY A 198 -21.72 5.11 -4.99
CA GLY A 198 -22.85 4.80 -5.87
C GLY A 198 -22.55 5.20 -7.31
N ARG A 199 -21.55 4.59 -7.93
CA ARG A 199 -21.14 4.90 -9.31
C ARG A 199 -22.26 4.54 -10.29
N VAL A 200 -22.49 5.40 -11.27
CA VAL A 200 -23.57 5.25 -12.26
C VAL A 200 -22.99 5.25 -13.68
N GLY A 201 -23.59 4.45 -14.56
CA GLY A 201 -23.23 4.39 -15.98
C GLY A 201 -24.19 5.19 -16.86
N ALA A 202 -23.87 5.30 -18.15
CA ALA A 202 -24.66 6.05 -19.13
C ALA A 202 -26.15 5.65 -19.17
N ALA A 203 -26.46 4.36 -19.01
CA ALA A 203 -27.84 3.87 -18.98
C ALA A 203 -28.62 4.39 -17.76
N THR A 204 -28.00 4.38 -16.58
CA THR A 204 -28.59 4.94 -15.36
C THR A 204 -28.75 6.45 -15.48
N ASP A 205 -27.78 7.16 -16.04
CA ASP A 205 -27.86 8.60 -16.26
C ASP A 205 -28.99 8.99 -17.22
N GLN A 206 -29.21 8.19 -18.26
CA GLN A 206 -30.35 8.36 -19.16
C GLN A 206 -31.69 8.19 -18.42
N LEU A 207 -31.79 7.24 -17.48
CA LEU A 207 -32.98 7.05 -16.65
C LEU A 207 -33.16 8.16 -15.61
N ILE A 208 -32.07 8.71 -15.07
CA ILE A 208 -32.09 9.88 -14.17
C ILE A 208 -32.65 11.10 -14.91
N GLY A 209 -32.29 11.28 -16.19
CA GLY A 209 -32.80 12.36 -17.04
C GLY A 209 -32.20 13.74 -16.72
N LEU A 210 -31.05 13.78 -16.07
CA LEU A 210 -30.29 14.99 -15.74
C LEU A 210 -28.86 14.88 -16.29
N PRO A 211 -28.10 16.00 -16.39
CA PRO A 211 -26.71 15.95 -16.84
C PRO A 211 -25.91 14.85 -16.10
N PRO A 212 -25.14 14.04 -16.86
CA PRO A 212 -24.41 12.92 -16.31
C PRO A 212 -23.36 13.39 -15.29
N ALA A 213 -23.11 12.54 -14.30
CA ALA A 213 -22.06 12.67 -13.29
C ALA A 213 -21.57 11.27 -12.95
N GLY A 214 -20.33 11.11 -12.52
CA GLY A 214 -19.73 9.78 -12.34
C GLY A 214 -20.36 8.96 -11.22
N SER A 215 -20.95 9.59 -10.20
CA SER A 215 -21.55 8.89 -9.06
C SER A 215 -22.68 9.67 -8.37
N LEU A 216 -23.51 8.99 -7.59
CA LEU A 216 -24.55 9.65 -6.77
C LEU A 216 -23.92 10.55 -5.70
N LEU A 217 -22.84 10.12 -5.06
CA LEU A 217 -22.11 10.93 -4.08
C LEU A 217 -21.60 12.25 -4.67
N GLU A 218 -21.02 12.20 -5.87
CA GLU A 218 -20.55 13.38 -6.60
C GLU A 218 -21.68 14.40 -6.82
N ARG A 219 -22.87 13.92 -7.20
CA ARG A 219 -24.08 14.76 -7.35
C ARG A 219 -24.46 15.42 -6.03
N GLY A 220 -24.34 14.71 -4.91
CA GLY A 220 -24.60 15.27 -3.58
C GLY A 220 -23.65 16.41 -3.23
N ILE A 221 -22.35 16.20 -3.42
CA ILE A 221 -21.29 17.17 -3.11
C ILE A 221 -21.41 18.40 -4.03
N ALA A 222 -21.63 18.19 -5.33
CA ALA A 222 -21.66 19.26 -6.31
C ALA A 222 -22.84 20.22 -6.11
N PHE A 223 -24.03 19.70 -5.77
CA PHE A 223 -25.27 20.47 -5.82
C PHE A 223 -25.84 20.88 -4.45
N ALA A 224 -25.33 20.34 -3.33
CA ALA A 224 -25.76 20.77 -2.01
C ALA A 224 -25.36 22.22 -1.71
N ASP A 225 -26.06 22.90 -0.80
CA ASP A 225 -25.71 24.25 -0.35
C ASP A 225 -24.61 24.21 0.72
N ARG A 226 -24.63 23.17 1.56
CA ARG A 226 -23.59 22.84 2.53
C ARG A 226 -23.25 21.37 2.47
N VAL A 227 -21.96 21.08 2.54
CA VAL A 227 -21.42 19.71 2.62
C VAL A 227 -20.79 19.53 3.98
N THR A 228 -20.95 18.36 4.59
CA THR A 228 -20.25 18.04 5.83
C THR A 228 -19.79 16.59 5.86
N THR A 229 -18.89 16.28 6.78
CA THR A 229 -18.45 14.93 7.07
C THR A 229 -18.27 14.77 8.58
N VAL A 230 -18.06 13.54 9.03
CA VAL A 230 -18.29 13.11 10.41
C VAL A 230 -17.11 13.34 11.37
N SER A 231 -16.08 14.09 10.94
CA SER A 231 -15.03 14.63 11.82
C SER A 231 -14.22 15.74 11.14
N PRO A 232 -13.67 16.72 11.90
CA PRO A 232 -12.78 17.74 11.37
C PRO A 232 -11.50 17.17 10.74
N ARG A 233 -10.84 16.21 11.40
CA ARG A 233 -9.65 15.57 10.82
C ARG A 233 -9.98 14.80 9.57
N TYR A 234 -11.10 14.07 9.55
CA TYR A 234 -11.51 13.34 8.37
C TYR A 234 -11.83 14.27 7.20
N MET A 235 -12.41 15.46 7.44
CA MET A 235 -12.54 16.49 6.40
C MET A 235 -11.18 16.86 5.80
N GLN A 236 -10.17 17.11 6.63
CA GLN A 236 -8.81 17.42 6.15
C GLN A 236 -8.24 16.25 5.33
N GLU A 237 -8.46 15.03 5.79
CA GLU A 237 -8.00 13.80 5.14
C GLU A 237 -8.66 13.59 3.77
N ILE A 238 -9.99 13.70 3.65
CA ILE A 238 -10.70 13.50 2.36
C ILE A 238 -10.54 14.65 1.37
N LEU A 239 -9.98 15.78 1.80
CA LEU A 239 -9.51 16.84 0.89
C LEU A 239 -8.18 16.48 0.23
N THR A 240 -7.53 15.38 0.61
CA THR A 240 -6.35 14.84 -0.06
C THR A 240 -6.74 13.75 -1.08
N PRO A 241 -6.02 13.60 -2.20
CA PRO A 241 -6.30 12.53 -3.16
C PRO A 241 -6.19 11.12 -2.54
N ALA A 242 -5.26 10.92 -1.60
CA ALA A 242 -5.01 9.63 -0.95
C ALA A 242 -6.23 9.07 -0.20
N GLN A 243 -7.02 9.95 0.43
CA GLN A 243 -8.18 9.53 1.23
C GLN A 243 -9.52 10.05 0.68
N GLY A 244 -9.51 10.94 -0.31
CA GLY A 244 -10.72 11.52 -0.88
C GLY A 244 -11.42 10.69 -1.96
N ALA A 245 -10.86 9.53 -2.31
CA ALA A 245 -11.44 8.57 -3.26
C ALA A 245 -11.82 9.20 -4.64
N GLY A 246 -11.10 10.22 -5.08
CA GLY A 246 -11.39 10.95 -6.34
C GLY A 246 -12.45 12.05 -6.22
N MET A 247 -13.04 12.26 -5.04
CA MET A 247 -13.95 13.38 -4.74
C MET A 247 -13.21 14.57 -4.12
N ASP A 248 -11.94 14.43 -3.78
CA ASP A 248 -11.10 15.43 -3.12
C ASP A 248 -11.07 16.76 -3.90
N GLY A 249 -10.92 16.69 -5.23
CA GLY A 249 -10.93 17.87 -6.09
C GLY A 249 -12.25 18.62 -6.01
N LEU A 250 -13.37 17.90 -6.08
CA LEU A 250 -14.71 18.48 -5.95
C LEU A 250 -14.92 19.08 -4.56
N LEU A 251 -14.53 18.39 -3.50
CA LEU A 251 -14.62 18.89 -2.12
C LEU A 251 -13.77 20.15 -1.90
N ARG A 252 -12.55 20.22 -2.46
CA ARG A 252 -11.75 21.46 -2.41
C ARG A 252 -12.45 22.65 -3.07
N THR A 253 -13.18 22.43 -4.17
CA THR A 253 -13.95 23.51 -4.81
C THR A 253 -15.09 24.06 -3.94
N ARG A 254 -15.56 23.28 -2.95
CA ARG A 254 -16.59 23.72 -2.00
C ARG A 254 -16.07 24.74 -1.00
N GLY A 255 -14.76 24.77 -0.72
CA GLY A 255 -14.15 25.68 0.26
C GLY A 255 -14.90 25.68 1.60
N ASP A 256 -15.19 26.86 2.13
CA ASP A 256 -15.89 27.05 3.41
C ASP A 256 -17.33 26.50 3.44
N SER A 257 -17.89 26.10 2.28
CA SER A 257 -19.19 25.41 2.25
C SER A 257 -19.09 23.91 2.58
N ALA A 258 -17.89 23.38 2.81
CA ALA A 258 -17.63 22.04 3.30
C ALA A 258 -16.88 22.06 4.63
N ARG A 259 -17.40 21.41 5.69
CA ARG A 259 -16.70 21.28 6.99
C ARG A 259 -16.93 19.95 7.69
N GLY A 260 -16.01 19.52 8.55
CA GLY A 260 -16.19 18.35 9.39
C GLY A 260 -16.89 18.69 10.70
N ILE A 261 -17.89 17.90 11.09
CA ILE A 261 -18.57 17.98 12.39
C ILE A 261 -18.44 16.60 13.03
N LEU A 262 -17.81 16.53 14.20
CA LEU A 262 -17.59 15.26 14.90
C LEU A 262 -18.93 14.65 15.33
N ASN A 263 -19.16 13.36 15.06
CA ASN A 263 -20.38 12.70 15.56
C ASN A 263 -20.36 12.53 17.08
N GLY A 264 -21.55 12.57 17.68
CA GLY A 264 -21.76 12.09 19.05
C GLY A 264 -22.21 10.62 19.08
N ILE A 265 -22.35 10.10 20.30
CA ILE A 265 -23.08 8.86 20.59
C ILE A 265 -24.32 9.18 21.44
N ASP A 266 -25.32 8.31 21.36
CA ASP A 266 -26.56 8.46 22.13
C ASP A 266 -26.37 7.92 23.55
N TYR A 267 -26.36 8.81 24.54
CA TYR A 267 -26.14 8.45 25.95
C TYR A 267 -27.37 7.81 26.62
N GLU A 268 -28.53 7.80 25.97
CA GLU A 268 -29.68 7.02 26.44
C GLU A 268 -29.56 5.57 25.97
N GLU A 269 -29.13 5.38 24.73
CA GLU A 269 -28.92 4.07 24.11
C GLU A 269 -27.66 3.38 24.64
N PHE A 270 -26.55 4.12 24.75
CA PHE A 270 -25.24 3.63 25.20
C PHE A 270 -24.99 4.04 26.65
N ASN A 271 -25.70 3.40 27.58
CA ASN A 271 -25.63 3.73 29.01
C ASN A 271 -25.39 2.49 29.88
N PRO A 272 -24.19 2.28 30.45
CA PRO A 272 -23.92 1.12 31.29
C PRO A 272 -24.82 1.03 32.55
N GLU A 273 -25.46 2.11 32.97
CA GLU A 273 -26.39 2.11 34.11
C GLU A 273 -27.75 1.51 33.77
N ARG A 274 -28.13 1.50 32.48
CA ARG A 274 -29.47 1.17 32.01
C ARG A 274 -29.50 0.16 30.87
N ASP A 275 -28.35 -0.15 30.29
CA ASP A 275 -28.24 -1.04 29.13
C ASP A 275 -28.81 -2.43 29.48
N PRO A 276 -29.87 -2.88 28.76
CA PRO A 276 -30.47 -4.18 29.00
C PRO A 276 -29.67 -5.35 28.44
N TRP A 277 -28.64 -5.07 27.63
CA TRP A 277 -27.85 -6.10 26.95
C TRP A 277 -26.60 -6.53 27.69
N ILE A 278 -26.24 -5.83 28.77
CA ILE A 278 -25.11 -6.19 29.61
C ILE A 278 -25.59 -6.91 30.87
N ASP A 279 -24.84 -7.91 31.30
CA ASP A 279 -25.24 -8.79 32.42
C ASP A 279 -25.36 -8.04 33.74
N THR A 280 -24.36 -7.21 34.06
CA THR A 280 -24.34 -6.39 35.28
C THR A 280 -24.26 -4.92 34.90
N ARG A 281 -25.28 -4.13 35.23
CA ARG A 281 -25.28 -2.69 35.01
C ARG A 281 -24.40 -1.97 36.03
N TYR A 282 -23.82 -0.83 35.66
CA TYR A 282 -22.91 -0.08 36.53
C TYR A 282 -22.87 1.42 36.25
N ASP A 283 -22.63 2.17 37.33
CA ASP A 283 -22.44 3.63 37.39
C ASP A 283 -21.01 3.95 37.89
N GLY A 284 -20.87 4.84 38.88
CA GLY A 284 -19.62 5.09 39.63
C GLY A 284 -19.02 3.85 40.32
N SER A 285 -19.75 2.74 40.48
CA SER A 285 -19.21 1.44 40.94
C SER A 285 -18.66 0.55 39.80
N PHE A 286 -18.27 1.17 38.68
CA PHE A 286 -17.86 0.53 37.42
C PHE A 286 -16.84 -0.62 37.56
N VAL A 287 -15.95 -0.59 38.54
CA VAL A 287 -14.93 -1.64 38.74
C VAL A 287 -15.58 -3.02 38.93
N SER A 288 -16.55 -3.11 39.83
CA SER A 288 -17.26 -4.37 40.12
C SER A 288 -18.11 -4.82 38.94
N GLY A 289 -18.82 -3.89 38.29
CA GLY A 289 -19.64 -4.16 37.12
C GLY A 289 -18.85 -4.62 35.90
N LYS A 290 -17.71 -3.98 35.61
CA LYS A 290 -16.81 -4.42 34.53
C LYS A 290 -16.22 -5.79 34.82
N GLY A 291 -15.81 -6.07 36.06
CA GLY A 291 -15.33 -7.39 36.45
C GLY A 291 -16.36 -8.50 36.20
N ALA A 292 -17.62 -8.28 36.58
CA ALA A 292 -18.71 -9.23 36.31
C ALA A 292 -18.97 -9.42 34.81
N ASN A 293 -19.00 -8.33 34.05
CA ASN A 293 -19.19 -8.39 32.59
C ASN A 293 -18.00 -9.05 31.86
N LYS A 294 -16.77 -8.90 32.38
CA LYS A 294 -15.58 -9.57 31.86
C LYS A 294 -15.66 -11.08 32.05
N GLU A 295 -16.08 -11.55 33.22
CA GLU A 295 -16.29 -12.98 33.47
C GLU A 295 -17.36 -13.55 32.52
N VAL A 296 -18.45 -12.81 32.31
CA VAL A 296 -19.50 -13.19 31.34
C VAL A 296 -18.93 -13.29 29.94
N LEU A 297 -18.15 -12.29 29.50
CA LEU A 297 -17.55 -12.26 28.17
C LEU A 297 -16.54 -13.40 27.96
N GLN A 298 -15.71 -13.71 28.96
CA GLN A 298 -14.79 -14.85 28.93
C GLN A 298 -15.57 -16.17 28.79
N ARG A 299 -16.65 -16.33 29.58
CA ARG A 299 -17.50 -17.53 29.55
C ARG A 299 -18.20 -17.74 28.21
N ILE A 300 -18.85 -16.72 27.64
CA ILE A 300 -19.52 -16.84 26.33
C ILE A 300 -18.52 -17.05 25.19
N SER A 301 -17.29 -16.56 25.35
CA SER A 301 -16.21 -16.68 24.36
C SER A 301 -15.33 -17.92 24.55
N LYS A 302 -15.61 -18.75 25.56
CA LYS A 302 -14.81 -19.94 25.92
C LYS A 302 -13.32 -19.62 26.13
N LEU A 303 -13.04 -18.45 26.69
CA LEU A 303 -11.72 -18.04 27.13
C LEU A 303 -11.44 -18.57 28.54
N ASP A 304 -10.17 -18.66 28.90
CA ASP A 304 -9.78 -19.00 30.27
C ASP A 304 -10.35 -17.96 31.24
N ARG A 305 -10.93 -18.42 32.35
CA ARG A 305 -11.42 -17.53 33.41
C ARG A 305 -10.23 -16.98 34.18
N ALA A 306 -9.78 -15.81 33.77
CA ALA A 306 -8.63 -15.13 34.34
C ALA A 306 -8.99 -13.65 34.58
N PRO A 307 -9.42 -13.26 35.79
CA PRO A 307 -9.86 -11.89 36.07
C PRO A 307 -8.71 -10.88 35.89
N ASP A 308 -7.48 -11.28 36.19
CA ASP A 308 -6.31 -10.42 36.15
C ASP A 308 -5.70 -10.26 34.75
N ARG A 309 -6.00 -11.15 33.79
CA ARG A 309 -5.47 -11.07 32.42
C ARG A 309 -6.17 -9.96 31.64
N PRO A 310 -5.44 -9.07 30.93
CA PRO A 310 -6.06 -7.99 30.15
C PRO A 310 -6.85 -8.55 28.97
N LEU A 311 -8.11 -8.13 28.82
CA LEU A 311 -9.01 -8.58 27.76
C LEU A 311 -9.25 -7.47 26.73
N PHE A 312 -8.76 -7.69 25.51
CA PHE A 312 -8.98 -6.82 24.36
C PHE A 312 -10.25 -7.22 23.61
N GLY A 313 -11.10 -6.24 23.29
CA GLY A 313 -12.29 -6.42 22.48
C GLY A 313 -12.19 -5.67 21.15
N MET A 314 -12.72 -6.24 20.07
CA MET A 314 -12.90 -5.55 18.80
C MET A 314 -14.30 -5.83 18.27
N VAL A 315 -15.07 -4.77 17.97
CA VAL A 315 -16.36 -4.84 17.29
C VAL A 315 -16.24 -4.07 15.98
N ALA A 316 -16.19 -4.77 14.86
CA ALA A 316 -15.96 -4.15 13.55
C ALA A 316 -16.43 -5.02 12.38
N ARG A 317 -16.68 -4.40 11.22
CA ARG A 317 -16.76 -5.13 9.94
C ARG A 317 -15.37 -5.67 9.58
N LEU A 318 -15.30 -6.91 9.10
CA LEU A 318 -14.03 -7.54 8.72
C LEU A 318 -13.62 -7.20 7.30
N VAL A 319 -13.11 -5.98 7.14
CA VAL A 319 -12.60 -5.44 5.88
C VAL A 319 -11.21 -4.85 6.10
N SER A 320 -10.42 -4.71 5.03
CA SER A 320 -9.05 -4.21 5.11
C SER A 320 -8.95 -2.85 5.80
N GLN A 321 -9.94 -1.98 5.59
CA GLN A 321 -10.08 -0.67 6.23
C GLN A 321 -9.98 -0.75 7.76
N LYS A 322 -10.52 -1.80 8.39
CA LYS A 322 -10.59 -1.92 9.86
C LYS A 322 -9.32 -2.48 10.49
N GLY A 323 -8.26 -2.66 9.70
CA GLY A 323 -6.96 -3.13 10.20
C GLY A 323 -6.97 -4.56 10.71
N VAL A 324 -7.96 -5.38 10.30
CA VAL A 324 -8.08 -6.77 10.77
C VAL A 324 -6.85 -7.60 10.40
N GLY A 325 -6.27 -7.36 9.22
CA GLY A 325 -5.01 -8.02 8.84
C GLY A 325 -3.85 -7.69 9.79
N LEU A 326 -3.76 -6.44 10.25
CA LEU A 326 -2.73 -6.01 11.21
C LEU A 326 -2.90 -6.72 12.56
N LEU A 327 -4.15 -6.83 13.03
CA LEU A 327 -4.46 -7.57 14.26
C LEU A 327 -4.15 -9.07 14.10
N SER A 328 -4.62 -9.71 13.02
CA SER A 328 -4.41 -11.14 12.78
C SER A 328 -2.94 -11.54 12.84
N SER A 329 -2.05 -10.72 12.28
CA SER A 329 -0.59 -10.93 12.31
C SER A 329 0.04 -10.73 13.69
N ALA A 330 -0.65 -10.06 14.62
CA ALA A 330 -0.13 -9.75 15.95
C ALA A 330 -0.72 -10.62 17.08
N LEU A 331 -1.73 -11.45 16.80
CA LEU A 331 -2.49 -12.17 17.84
C LEU A 331 -1.59 -13.02 18.77
N GLU A 332 -0.58 -13.70 18.23
CA GLU A 332 0.38 -14.46 19.04
C GLU A 332 1.17 -13.57 20.00
N GLN A 333 1.58 -12.40 19.53
CA GLN A 333 2.36 -11.44 20.31
C GLN A 333 1.51 -10.80 21.41
N PHE A 334 0.20 -10.67 21.21
CA PHE A 334 -0.76 -10.30 22.27
C PHE A 334 -0.85 -11.40 23.33
N VAL A 335 -1.05 -12.66 22.91
CA VAL A 335 -1.15 -13.80 23.85
C VAL A 335 0.16 -13.99 24.63
N ALA A 336 1.31 -13.82 23.99
CA ALA A 336 2.63 -13.87 24.63
C ALA A 336 2.80 -12.81 25.73
N ARG A 337 2.07 -11.68 25.65
CA ARG A 337 2.01 -10.63 26.69
C ARG A 337 0.95 -10.92 27.76
N GLY A 338 0.41 -12.14 27.80
CA GLY A 338 -0.62 -12.54 28.75
C GLY A 338 -2.03 -12.03 28.43
N ALA A 339 -2.23 -11.38 27.28
CA ALA A 339 -3.53 -10.84 26.91
C ALA A 339 -4.52 -11.92 26.42
N GLN A 340 -5.80 -11.59 26.48
CA GLN A 340 -6.88 -12.29 25.79
C GLN A 340 -7.49 -11.36 24.74
N VAL A 341 -8.00 -11.92 23.63
CA VAL A 341 -8.57 -11.14 22.53
C VAL A 341 -9.91 -11.71 22.10
N VAL A 342 -10.95 -10.88 22.04
CA VAL A 342 -12.25 -11.18 21.46
C VAL A 342 -12.48 -10.30 20.24
N VAL A 343 -12.64 -10.93 19.08
CA VAL A 343 -13.02 -10.24 17.84
C VAL A 343 -14.45 -10.61 17.48
N MET A 344 -15.29 -9.60 17.25
CA MET A 344 -16.68 -9.77 16.80
C MET A 344 -16.88 -9.00 15.50
N GLY A 345 -17.43 -9.68 14.50
CA GLY A 345 -17.71 -9.04 13.21
C GLY A 345 -17.95 -10.00 12.06
N GLU A 346 -18.55 -9.47 11.00
CA GLU A 346 -18.73 -10.17 9.72
C GLU A 346 -18.00 -9.41 8.60
N GLY A 347 -17.59 -10.10 7.54
CA GLY A 347 -16.91 -9.50 6.39
C GLY A 347 -16.18 -10.49 5.49
N GLU A 348 -15.07 -10.04 4.89
CA GLU A 348 -14.32 -10.74 3.84
C GLU A 348 -13.86 -12.13 4.28
N HIS A 349 -13.96 -13.10 3.37
CA HIS A 349 -13.67 -14.52 3.65
C HIS A 349 -12.26 -14.75 4.19
N ARG A 350 -11.24 -14.04 3.67
CA ARG A 350 -9.84 -14.16 4.13
C ARG A 350 -9.69 -13.87 5.63
N TYR A 351 -10.24 -12.74 6.10
CA TYR A 351 -10.12 -12.34 7.50
C TYR A 351 -10.89 -13.29 8.43
N ARG A 352 -12.06 -13.76 7.97
CA ARG A 352 -12.81 -14.79 8.71
C ARG A 352 -11.99 -16.06 8.87
N ARG A 353 -11.38 -16.54 7.77
CA ARG A 353 -10.53 -17.76 7.78
C ARG A 353 -9.35 -17.59 8.73
N ASP A 354 -8.64 -16.47 8.64
CA ASP A 354 -7.43 -16.22 9.42
C ASP A 354 -7.74 -16.10 10.92
N LEU A 355 -8.80 -15.37 11.29
CA LEU A 355 -9.26 -15.26 12.67
C LEU A 355 -9.78 -16.60 13.22
N GLN A 356 -10.48 -17.40 12.40
CA GLN A 356 -10.91 -18.75 12.79
C GLN A 356 -9.73 -19.69 13.01
N ALA A 357 -8.70 -19.62 12.16
CA ALA A 357 -7.48 -20.40 12.32
C ALA A 357 -6.72 -19.99 13.59
N ALA A 358 -6.57 -18.68 13.82
CA ALA A 358 -5.94 -18.15 15.02
C ALA A 358 -6.69 -18.53 16.30
N ALA A 359 -8.03 -18.43 16.33
CA ALA A 359 -8.84 -18.80 17.48
C ALA A 359 -8.75 -20.31 17.82
N ARG A 360 -8.58 -21.19 16.82
CA ARG A 360 -8.33 -22.62 17.07
C ARG A 360 -6.94 -22.86 17.63
N ARG A 361 -5.93 -22.19 17.07
CA ARG A 361 -4.52 -22.36 17.44
C ARG A 361 -4.20 -21.75 18.81
N LEU A 362 -4.87 -20.66 19.18
CA LEU A 362 -4.70 -19.91 20.42
C LEU A 362 -5.93 -20.06 21.34
N ALA A 363 -6.49 -21.27 21.39
CA ALA A 363 -7.67 -21.59 22.18
C ALA A 363 -7.47 -21.21 23.67
N GLY A 364 -8.52 -20.71 24.32
CA GLY A 364 -8.46 -20.19 25.69
C GLY A 364 -7.98 -18.73 25.80
N SER A 365 -7.30 -18.20 24.77
CA SER A 365 -6.82 -16.81 24.76
C SER A 365 -7.38 -15.94 23.62
N VAL A 366 -7.76 -16.53 22.48
CA VAL A 366 -8.37 -15.79 21.36
C VAL A 366 -9.73 -16.38 21.01
N ALA A 367 -10.74 -15.52 20.85
CA ALA A 367 -12.06 -15.89 20.39
C ALA A 367 -12.51 -15.01 19.22
N TYR A 368 -13.18 -15.63 18.25
CA TYR A 368 -13.77 -14.94 17.11
C TYR A 368 -15.25 -15.30 16.95
N HIS A 369 -16.11 -14.28 16.93
CA HIS A 369 -17.55 -14.38 16.78
C HIS A 369 -18.00 -13.79 15.43
N PRO A 370 -18.34 -14.63 14.42
CA PRO A 370 -18.78 -14.19 13.10
C PRO A 370 -20.24 -13.73 13.12
N THR A 371 -20.54 -12.64 13.83
CA THR A 371 -21.91 -12.15 14.01
C THR A 371 -21.97 -10.64 14.21
N ALA A 372 -23.08 -10.03 13.82
CA ALA A 372 -23.42 -8.62 14.10
C ALA A 372 -24.43 -8.44 15.25
N ARG A 373 -24.63 -9.45 16.12
CA ARG A 373 -25.61 -9.39 17.22
C ARG A 373 -25.31 -8.30 18.24
N GLU A 374 -26.18 -7.28 18.32
CA GLU A 374 -26.05 -6.14 19.23
C GLU A 374 -25.83 -6.56 20.70
N SER A 375 -26.52 -7.59 21.18
CA SER A 375 -26.35 -8.09 22.56
C SER A 375 -24.92 -8.51 22.88
N LEU A 376 -24.23 -9.15 21.94
CA LEU A 376 -22.83 -9.54 22.10
C LEU A 376 -21.91 -8.33 21.99
N ALA A 377 -22.19 -7.39 21.09
CA ALA A 377 -21.41 -6.16 20.96
C ALA A 377 -21.42 -5.36 22.28
N ARG A 378 -22.59 -5.19 22.91
CA ARG A 378 -22.72 -4.54 24.23
C ARG A 378 -21.93 -5.27 25.31
N GLN A 379 -21.97 -6.60 25.31
CA GLN A 379 -21.17 -7.39 26.23
C GLN A 379 -19.66 -7.23 25.99
N VAL A 380 -19.21 -7.08 24.73
CA VAL A 380 -17.81 -6.76 24.41
C VAL A 380 -17.42 -5.39 24.95
N TYR A 381 -18.23 -4.35 24.72
CA TYR A 381 -17.95 -3.02 25.27
C TYR A 381 -17.92 -3.00 26.80
N ALA A 382 -18.82 -3.72 27.48
CA ALA A 382 -18.86 -3.76 28.93
C ALA A 382 -17.77 -4.65 29.55
N GLY A 383 -17.48 -5.78 28.93
CA GLY A 383 -16.62 -6.83 29.49
C GLY A 383 -15.14 -6.75 29.11
N SER A 384 -14.78 -6.05 28.03
CA SER A 384 -13.37 -5.82 27.70
C SER A 384 -12.73 -4.75 28.59
N ASP A 385 -11.42 -4.84 28.78
CA ASP A 385 -10.62 -3.81 29.45
C ASP A 385 -10.12 -2.78 28.42
N LEU A 386 -9.66 -3.29 27.27
CA LEU A 386 -9.10 -2.51 26.17
C LEU A 386 -9.92 -2.74 24.88
N PHE A 387 -10.08 -1.71 24.06
CA PHE A 387 -10.81 -1.79 22.79
C PHE A 387 -9.89 -1.54 21.59
N LEU A 388 -9.82 -2.47 20.66
CA LEU A 388 -8.95 -2.36 19.48
C LEU A 388 -9.67 -1.68 18.32
N ALA A 389 -9.09 -0.58 17.83
CA ALA A 389 -9.47 0.04 16.56
C ALA A 389 -8.22 0.36 15.70
N PRO A 390 -7.56 -0.66 15.11
CA PRO A 390 -6.34 -0.50 14.31
C PRO A 390 -6.62 -0.02 12.87
N SER A 391 -7.64 0.83 12.67
CA SER A 391 -8.16 1.20 11.35
C SER A 391 -7.09 1.85 10.46
N VAL A 392 -7.11 1.47 9.17
CA VAL A 392 -6.30 2.10 8.12
C VAL A 392 -6.80 3.51 7.82
N PHE A 393 -8.11 3.69 7.83
CA PHE A 393 -8.76 5.00 7.91
C PHE A 393 -10.11 4.87 8.62
N GLU A 394 -10.52 5.90 9.36
CA GLU A 394 -11.73 5.88 10.17
C GLU A 394 -12.43 7.24 10.14
N PRO A 395 -13.55 7.40 9.41
CA PRO A 395 -14.22 8.69 9.25
C PRO A 395 -14.56 9.38 10.58
N CYS A 396 -15.08 8.62 11.54
CA CYS A 396 -15.40 9.10 12.88
C CYS A 396 -14.89 8.13 13.95
N GLY A 397 -15.32 6.87 13.88
CA GLY A 397 -14.97 5.86 14.87
C GLY A 397 -15.92 5.85 16.06
N LEU A 398 -17.20 5.55 15.81
CA LEU A 398 -18.22 5.46 16.86
C LEU A 398 -17.92 4.35 17.89
N THR A 399 -17.30 3.24 17.47
CA THR A 399 -17.09 2.09 18.36
C THR A 399 -16.08 2.34 19.49
N PRO A 400 -14.97 3.08 19.26
CA PRO A 400 -14.16 3.61 20.36
C PRO A 400 -14.89 4.58 21.31
N LEU A 401 -15.78 5.43 20.79
CA LEU A 401 -16.56 6.34 21.66
C LEU A 401 -17.52 5.55 22.57
N ILE A 402 -18.17 4.51 22.03
CA ILE A 402 -18.98 3.58 22.82
C ILE A 402 -18.10 2.88 23.85
N ALA A 403 -16.90 2.40 23.48
CA ALA A 403 -15.99 1.75 24.42
C ALA A 403 -15.62 2.68 25.61
N LEU A 404 -15.27 3.95 25.33
CA LEU A 404 -14.98 4.94 26.37
C LEU A 404 -16.14 5.12 27.34
N ARG A 405 -17.38 5.21 26.82
CA ARG A 405 -18.60 5.33 27.64
C ARG A 405 -18.82 4.15 28.59
N TYR A 406 -18.33 2.96 28.24
CA TYR A 406 -18.41 1.74 29.04
C TYR A 406 -17.13 1.50 29.88
N GLY A 407 -16.21 2.46 29.93
CA GLY A 407 -14.96 2.35 30.69
C GLY A 407 -13.96 1.36 30.09
N THR A 408 -14.07 1.09 28.79
CA THR A 408 -13.14 0.25 28.02
C THR A 408 -12.19 1.17 27.26
N ILE A 409 -10.90 1.05 27.52
CA ILE A 409 -9.90 2.02 27.07
C ILE A 409 -9.47 1.69 25.64
N PRO A 410 -9.58 2.61 24.68
CA PRO A 410 -9.27 2.32 23.30
C PRO A 410 -7.76 2.31 23.03
N VAL A 411 -7.32 1.36 22.19
CA VAL A 411 -6.00 1.33 21.54
C VAL A 411 -6.24 1.53 20.05
N VAL A 412 -5.85 2.69 19.52
CA VAL A 412 -6.25 3.15 18.18
C VAL A 412 -5.07 3.56 17.32
N ARG A 413 -5.25 3.47 16.00
CA ARG A 413 -4.36 4.16 15.07
C ARG A 413 -4.77 5.63 14.94
N ARG A 414 -3.80 6.54 14.85
CA ARG A 414 -4.00 7.98 14.62
C ARG A 414 -4.49 8.25 13.19
N THR A 415 -5.80 8.19 12.95
CA THR A 415 -6.43 8.48 11.66
C THR A 415 -7.87 8.96 11.82
N GLY A 416 -8.30 9.87 10.95
CA GLY A 416 -9.65 10.42 10.89
C GLY A 416 -10.20 10.82 12.25
N GLY A 417 -11.44 10.45 12.56
CA GLY A 417 -12.06 10.82 13.83
C GLY A 417 -11.44 10.18 15.08
N LEU A 418 -10.62 9.13 14.94
CA LEU A 418 -9.87 8.58 16.08
C LEU A 418 -8.81 9.55 16.58
N ALA A 419 -8.18 10.31 15.68
CA ALA A 419 -7.22 11.35 16.04
C ALA A 419 -7.89 12.57 16.71
N ASP A 420 -9.16 12.82 16.37
CA ASP A 420 -9.96 13.88 16.99
C ASP A 420 -10.41 13.48 18.42
N THR A 421 -10.71 12.19 18.65
CA THR A 421 -11.41 11.72 19.85
C THR A 421 -10.51 11.09 20.92
N VAL A 422 -9.48 10.34 20.53
CA VAL A 422 -8.62 9.61 21.47
C VAL A 422 -7.27 10.31 21.60
N LYS A 423 -7.08 11.06 22.69
CA LYS A 423 -5.77 11.59 23.07
C LYS A 423 -4.93 10.51 23.74
N ASP A 424 -3.65 10.47 23.43
CA ASP A 424 -2.74 9.43 23.92
C ASP A 424 -2.37 9.67 25.39
N TYR A 425 -2.63 8.68 26.23
CA TYR A 425 -2.26 8.67 27.63
C TYR A 425 -0.74 8.66 27.82
N ALA A 426 0.00 8.01 26.91
CA ALA A 426 1.46 7.97 27.00
C ALA A 426 2.09 9.33 26.69
N GLU A 427 1.45 10.15 25.84
CA GLU A 427 1.91 11.52 25.53
C GLU A 427 1.50 12.52 26.61
N ASP A 428 0.25 12.45 27.08
CA ASP A 428 -0.29 13.34 28.12
C ASP A 428 -1.22 12.57 29.08
N PRO A 429 -0.70 12.14 30.25
CA PRO A 429 -1.48 11.42 31.24
C PRO A 429 -2.66 12.19 31.83
N ASP A 430 -2.69 13.53 31.75
CA ASP A 430 -3.72 14.39 32.35
C ASP A 430 -4.95 14.57 31.45
N VAL A 431 -4.81 14.41 30.13
CA VAL A 431 -5.94 14.48 29.17
C VAL A 431 -6.17 13.19 28.38
N GLY A 432 -5.24 12.24 28.40
CA GLY A 432 -5.30 11.03 27.56
C GLY A 432 -6.52 10.14 27.82
N LEU A 433 -7.17 9.67 26.75
CA LEU A 433 -8.35 8.81 26.85
C LEU A 433 -8.09 7.36 26.41
N GLY A 434 -6.92 7.09 25.83
CA GLY A 434 -6.51 5.77 25.39
C GLY A 434 -5.06 5.74 24.95
N PHE A 435 -4.69 4.74 24.17
CA PHE A 435 -3.32 4.57 23.66
C PHE A 435 -3.33 4.66 22.15
N VAL A 436 -2.36 5.40 21.59
CA VAL A 436 -2.36 5.75 20.17
C VAL A 436 -1.09 5.25 19.50
N PHE A 437 -1.23 4.68 18.31
CA PHE A 437 -0.09 4.38 17.44
C PHE A 437 -0.26 5.04 16.07
N VAL A 438 0.85 5.29 15.36
CA VAL A 438 0.84 6.12 14.15
C VAL A 438 1.06 5.27 12.89
N GLN A 439 2.10 4.44 12.90
CA GLN A 439 2.48 3.65 11.74
C GLN A 439 1.57 2.43 11.59
N ARG A 440 1.20 2.09 10.35
CA ARG A 440 0.43 0.87 10.04
C ARG A 440 1.35 -0.37 10.08
N ARG A 441 1.96 -0.63 11.24
CA ARG A 441 2.94 -1.70 11.47
C ARG A 441 2.66 -2.42 12.78
N VAL A 442 2.91 -3.72 12.81
CA VAL A 442 2.68 -4.56 14.00
C VAL A 442 3.45 -4.03 15.19
N ALA A 443 4.72 -3.68 15.00
CA ALA A 443 5.57 -3.10 16.05
C ALA A 443 4.99 -1.82 16.67
N SER A 444 4.44 -0.91 15.84
CA SER A 444 3.84 0.34 16.34
C SER A 444 2.57 0.06 17.15
N MET A 445 1.74 -0.89 16.70
CA MET A 445 0.56 -1.33 17.47
C MET A 445 0.96 -2.01 18.79
N LEU A 446 1.97 -2.88 18.76
CA LEU A 446 2.47 -3.55 19.96
C LEU A 446 3.07 -2.58 20.96
N SER A 447 3.74 -1.52 20.51
CA SER A 447 4.24 -0.47 21.41
C SER A 447 3.10 0.22 22.17
N ALA A 448 1.99 0.55 21.50
CA ALA A 448 0.81 1.10 22.18
C ALA A 448 0.15 0.08 23.11
N VAL A 449 0.17 -1.21 22.75
CA VAL A 449 -0.29 -2.30 23.62
C VAL A 449 0.60 -2.41 24.86
N ASP A 450 1.92 -2.34 24.72
CA ASP A 450 2.87 -2.43 25.83
C ASP A 450 2.67 -1.27 26.82
N ASN A 451 2.45 -0.05 26.31
CA ASN A 451 2.07 1.10 27.14
C ASN A 451 0.74 0.88 27.86
N ALA A 452 -0.26 0.31 27.15
CA ALA A 452 -1.56 0.01 27.75
C ALA A 452 -1.47 -1.02 28.87
N LEU A 453 -0.67 -2.08 28.67
CA LEU A 453 -0.46 -3.15 29.64
C LEU A 453 0.31 -2.66 30.87
N ALA A 454 1.27 -1.75 30.70
CA ALA A 454 1.98 -1.14 31.81
C ALA A 454 1.02 -0.37 32.75
N VAL A 455 0.12 0.43 32.18
CA VAL A 455 -0.89 1.18 32.97
C VAL A 455 -1.94 0.24 33.57
N TYR A 456 -2.37 -0.79 32.83
CA TYR A 456 -3.31 -1.80 33.32
C TYR A 456 -2.77 -2.54 34.56
N GLY A 457 -1.46 -2.79 34.62
CA GLY A 457 -0.79 -3.36 35.79
C GLY A 457 -0.82 -2.47 37.04
N CYS A 458 -1.12 -1.17 36.90
CA CYS A 458 -1.23 -0.21 37.99
C CYS A 458 -2.70 0.16 38.26
N ALA A 459 -3.38 -0.64 39.10
CA ALA A 459 -4.82 -0.48 39.36
C ALA A 459 -5.29 0.96 39.72
N PRO A 460 -4.57 1.75 40.55
CA PRO A 460 -4.97 3.13 40.82
C PRO A 460 -4.95 4.04 39.57
N GLU A 461 -3.94 3.89 38.71
CA GLU A 461 -3.82 4.64 37.46
C GLU A 461 -4.85 4.19 36.44
N TRP A 462 -5.00 2.88 36.27
CA TRP A 462 -6.01 2.29 35.40
C TRP A 462 -7.43 2.79 35.76
N HIS A 463 -7.80 2.75 37.04
CA HIS A 463 -9.11 3.24 37.48
C HIS A 463 -9.29 4.76 37.30
N ARG A 464 -8.20 5.55 37.39
CA ARG A 464 -8.26 6.99 37.07
C ARG A 464 -8.54 7.20 35.59
N LEU A 465 -7.83 6.48 34.72
CA LEU A 465 -8.04 6.52 33.28
C LEU A 465 -9.47 6.10 32.90
N GLN A 466 -9.98 5.00 33.47
CA GLN A 466 -11.37 4.55 33.25
C GLN A 466 -12.41 5.58 33.68
N ARG A 467 -12.26 6.19 34.86
CA ARG A 467 -13.17 7.27 35.31
C ARG A 467 -13.18 8.45 34.36
N ARG A 468 -12.00 8.87 33.87
CA ARG A 468 -11.89 9.95 32.91
C ARG A 468 -12.54 9.56 31.57
N ALA A 469 -12.27 8.36 31.06
CA ALA A 469 -12.88 7.85 29.84
C ALA A 469 -14.42 7.85 29.92
N MET A 470 -14.99 7.36 31.03
CA MET A 470 -16.46 7.35 31.24
C MET A 470 -17.06 8.74 31.46
N GLY A 471 -16.26 9.69 31.97
CA GLY A 471 -16.65 11.07 32.24
C GLY A 471 -16.51 12.02 31.05
N ALA A 472 -15.81 11.61 29.98
CA ALA A 472 -15.70 12.40 28.76
C ALA A 472 -17.08 12.54 28.08
N ASP A 473 -17.39 13.75 27.59
CA ASP A 473 -18.65 14.03 26.91
C ASP A 473 -18.48 13.94 25.39
N PHE A 474 -18.94 12.81 24.84
CA PHE A 474 -19.09 12.58 23.40
C PHE A 474 -20.58 12.44 23.03
N SER A 475 -21.48 13.06 23.79
CA SER A 475 -22.91 13.07 23.48
C SER A 475 -23.23 13.94 22.25
N TRP A 476 -24.43 13.79 21.69
CA TRP A 476 -24.91 14.63 20.58
C TRP A 476 -25.16 16.10 20.95
N GLN A 477 -24.93 16.53 22.19
CA GLN A 477 -25.25 17.90 22.62
C GLN A 477 -24.48 18.97 21.85
N ALA A 478 -23.16 18.86 21.76
CA ALA A 478 -22.33 19.82 21.04
C ALA A 478 -22.49 19.70 19.51
N PRO A 479 -22.37 18.50 18.91
CA PRO A 479 -22.51 18.34 17.45
C PRO A 479 -23.86 18.84 16.91
N ALA A 480 -24.97 18.60 17.63
CA ALA A 480 -26.28 19.06 17.17
C ALA A 480 -26.37 20.58 17.01
N ARG A 481 -25.67 21.35 17.87
CA ARG A 481 -25.63 22.82 17.76
C ARG A 481 -24.86 23.27 16.51
N GLU A 482 -23.80 22.56 16.15
CA GLU A 482 -23.06 22.83 14.91
C GLU A 482 -23.89 22.53 13.65
N TYR A 483 -24.71 21.48 13.69
CA TYR A 483 -25.69 21.21 12.63
C TYR A 483 -26.78 22.27 12.55
N VAL A 484 -27.27 22.79 13.69
CA VAL A 484 -28.22 23.92 13.71
C VAL A 484 -27.63 25.14 13.01
N ALA A 485 -26.38 25.51 13.32
CA ALA A 485 -25.70 26.61 12.63
C ALA A 485 -25.56 26.33 11.12
N LEU A 486 -25.25 25.08 10.74
CA LEU A 486 -25.14 24.66 9.34
C LEU A 486 -26.46 24.78 8.57
N TYR A 487 -27.59 24.44 9.20
CA TYR A 487 -28.93 24.61 8.63
C TYR A 487 -29.26 26.08 8.37
N ASP A 488 -28.95 26.96 9.33
CA ASP A 488 -29.15 28.40 9.17
C ASP A 488 -28.33 28.98 8.02
N GLU A 489 -27.10 28.52 7.85
CA GLU A 489 -26.23 28.91 6.74
C GLU A 489 -26.77 28.44 5.38
N ALA A 490 -27.23 27.18 5.30
CA ALA A 490 -27.79 26.62 4.07
C ALA A 490 -29.07 27.36 3.63
N VAL A 491 -29.93 27.76 4.58
CA VAL A 491 -31.12 28.57 4.28
C VAL A 491 -30.72 29.99 3.86
N ARG A 492 -29.72 30.60 4.51
CA ARG A 492 -29.25 31.96 4.18
C ARG A 492 -28.60 32.04 2.80
N SER A 493 -27.80 31.06 2.39
CA SER A 493 -27.16 31.08 1.05
C SER A 493 -28.17 31.12 -0.09
N ARG A 494 -29.37 30.55 0.11
CA ARG A 494 -30.48 30.65 -0.85
C ARG A 494 -31.08 32.05 -0.95
N ARG A 495 -31.11 32.81 0.14
CA ARG A 495 -31.65 34.18 0.17
C ARG A 495 -30.68 35.22 -0.41
N SER A 496 -29.37 35.04 -0.21
CA SER A 496 -28.35 35.99 -0.69
C SER A 496 -28.03 35.85 -2.19
N ALA A 497 -28.25 34.66 -2.78
CA ALA A 497 -28.07 34.42 -4.21
C ALA A 497 -29.02 35.23 -5.10
N ASP A 498 -30.17 35.65 -4.56
CA ASP A 498 -31.14 36.51 -5.26
C ASP A 498 -30.69 37.98 -5.34
N VAL A 499 -29.79 38.44 -4.45
CA VAL A 499 -29.29 39.82 -4.43
C VAL A 499 -28.08 40.01 -5.36
N ILE A 500 -27.23 38.98 -5.49
CA ILE A 500 -25.99 39.06 -6.27
C ILE A 500 -26.27 38.92 -7.79
N ARG A 501 -27.37 38.25 -8.19
CA ARG A 501 -27.76 38.14 -9.61
C ARG A 501 -28.20 39.46 -10.25
N SER A 502 -28.42 40.53 -9.48
CA SER A 502 -28.75 41.85 -10.03
C SER A 502 -27.58 42.84 -10.09
N ALA A 503 -26.35 42.46 -9.69
CA ALA A 503 -25.27 43.42 -9.43
C ALA A 503 -23.92 43.14 -10.14
N ALA A 504 -23.87 42.29 -11.16
CA ALA A 504 -22.63 42.00 -11.89
C ALA A 504 -22.58 42.64 -13.29
N ALA A 505 -22.35 43.95 -13.34
CA ALA A 505 -21.85 44.66 -14.53
C ALA A 505 -21.12 45.94 -14.12
N SER A 506 -19.80 45.89 -13.90
CA SER A 506 -18.87 46.99 -14.21
C SER A 506 -17.42 46.59 -13.90
N SER A 507 -16.51 46.91 -14.82
CA SER A 507 -15.06 46.68 -14.78
C SER A 507 -14.32 47.95 -14.35
N ILE A 508 -13.24 47.82 -13.56
CA ILE A 508 -12.27 48.92 -13.29
C ILE A 508 -10.83 48.35 -13.19
N PRO A 509 -9.78 49.09 -13.61
CA PRO A 509 -8.46 48.56 -14.02
C PRO A 509 -7.33 48.71 -12.96
N MET A 510 -6.20 48.03 -13.23
CA MET A 510 -4.99 47.97 -12.39
C MET A 510 -3.95 49.10 -12.64
N PRO A 511 -3.09 49.44 -11.65
CA PRO A 511 -1.98 50.39 -11.80
C PRO A 511 -0.64 49.74 -12.22
N ARG A 512 0.27 50.60 -12.73
CA ARG A 512 1.49 50.30 -13.49
C ARG A 512 2.74 49.91 -12.68
N SER A 513 3.65 49.27 -13.42
CA SER A 513 4.83 48.46 -13.12
C SER A 513 6.11 49.17 -12.65
N ARG A 514 6.91 48.47 -11.82
CA ARG A 514 8.38 48.56 -11.75
C ARG A 514 9.02 47.63 -12.80
N PRO A 515 10.27 47.88 -13.24
CA PRO A 515 10.95 47.03 -14.23
C PRO A 515 11.14 45.60 -13.69
N ARG A 516 10.75 44.61 -14.49
CA ARG A 516 10.77 43.18 -14.12
C ARG A 516 12.15 42.55 -14.38
N PRO A 517 12.66 41.71 -13.47
CA PRO A 517 13.79 40.81 -13.76
C PRO A 517 13.41 39.82 -14.87
N ALA A 518 14.42 39.24 -15.53
CA ALA A 518 14.18 38.20 -16.54
C ALA A 518 13.55 36.95 -15.87
N PRO A 519 12.68 36.21 -16.57
CA PRO A 519 12.09 35.00 -16.01
C PRO A 519 13.16 33.92 -15.76
N LEU A 520 13.16 33.34 -14.56
CA LEU A 520 14.03 32.24 -14.13
C LEU A 520 13.43 30.88 -14.58
N PRO A 521 14.16 30.08 -15.38
CA PRO A 521 13.75 28.71 -15.70
C PRO A 521 13.77 27.81 -14.47
N LEU A 522 12.74 26.96 -14.30
CA LEU A 522 12.65 25.92 -13.28
C LEU A 522 12.46 24.55 -13.95
N ALA A 523 13.41 23.63 -13.74
CA ALA A 523 13.25 22.24 -14.11
C ALA A 523 12.75 21.43 -12.91
N LEU A 524 11.71 20.62 -13.12
CA LEU A 524 11.21 19.66 -12.15
C LEU A 524 11.66 18.26 -12.60
N VAL A 525 12.53 17.65 -11.82
CA VAL A 525 13.06 16.30 -12.06
C VAL A 525 12.57 15.40 -10.93
N HIS A 526 11.95 14.27 -11.29
CA HIS A 526 11.59 13.23 -10.34
C HIS A 526 12.36 11.97 -10.66
N HIS A 527 12.88 11.35 -9.61
CA HIS A 527 13.48 10.03 -9.64
C HIS A 527 12.46 9.05 -9.05
N ALA A 528 11.85 8.20 -9.88
CA ALA A 528 10.98 7.15 -9.38
C ALA A 528 11.79 5.87 -9.31
N ASN A 529 12.06 5.44 -8.08
CA ASN A 529 12.80 4.23 -7.84
C ASN A 529 12.11 3.38 -6.80
N GLN A 530 12.00 2.13 -7.16
CA GLN A 530 11.76 1.08 -6.20
C GLN A 530 12.49 -0.14 -6.71
N TYR A 531 13.29 -0.75 -5.84
CA TYR A 531 13.38 -2.19 -5.89
C TYR A 531 12.08 -2.74 -5.33
N LEU A 532 11.79 -3.99 -5.67
CA LEU A 532 10.80 -4.85 -5.06
C LEU A 532 9.47 -5.03 -5.88
N VAL A 533 9.29 -6.23 -6.47
CA VAL A 533 8.35 -6.63 -7.55
C VAL A 533 7.16 -7.42 -6.97
N THR A 534 6.34 -6.85 -6.09
CA THR A 534 4.99 -7.43 -5.85
C THR A 534 3.97 -6.37 -5.43
N ASP A 535 2.69 -6.73 -5.46
CA ASP A 535 1.60 -5.97 -4.84
C ASP A 535 1.57 -6.14 -3.31
N GLY A 536 2.69 -5.86 -2.65
CA GLY A 536 2.76 -5.69 -1.19
C GLY A 536 3.96 -6.35 -0.53
N TYR A 537 4.60 -5.60 0.38
CA TYR A 537 5.52 -6.12 1.39
C TYR A 537 4.77 -6.34 2.70
N GLN A 538 5.31 -7.18 3.58
CA GLN A 538 4.82 -7.27 4.96
C GLN A 538 5.10 -5.98 5.77
N ASP A 539 5.84 -5.02 5.20
CA ASP A 539 6.56 -3.96 5.93
C ASP A 539 6.84 -2.65 5.14
N ARG A 540 6.53 -2.64 3.83
CA ARG A 540 6.57 -1.48 2.92
C ARG A 540 5.31 -1.46 2.04
N GLU A 541 5.04 -0.33 1.42
CA GLU A 541 3.92 -0.18 0.50
C GLU A 541 4.18 -0.98 -0.80
N GLY A 542 3.17 -1.67 -1.34
CA GLY A 542 3.32 -2.47 -2.56
C GLY A 542 3.35 -1.64 -3.84
N LEU A 543 3.83 -2.24 -4.93
CA LEU A 543 3.99 -1.59 -6.25
C LEU A 543 2.73 -0.89 -6.75
N THR A 544 1.54 -1.49 -6.56
CA THR A 544 0.25 -0.85 -6.91
C THR A 544 0.12 0.55 -6.32
N SER A 545 0.46 0.73 -5.04
CA SER A 545 0.25 2.04 -4.39
C SER A 545 1.19 3.09 -4.95
N LEU A 546 2.46 2.70 -5.16
CA LEU A 546 3.50 3.56 -5.70
C LEU A 546 3.18 4.01 -7.13
N VAL A 547 2.88 3.05 -8.01
CA VAL A 547 2.48 3.34 -9.40
C VAL A 547 1.21 4.21 -9.44
N THR A 548 0.26 3.98 -8.55
CA THR A 548 -0.96 4.81 -8.45
C THR A 548 -0.63 6.24 -8.03
N GLY A 549 0.24 6.42 -7.03
CA GLY A 549 0.74 7.71 -6.57
C GLY A 549 1.52 8.45 -7.67
N TYR A 550 2.46 7.77 -8.34
CA TYR A 550 3.22 8.33 -9.46
C TYR A 550 2.31 8.76 -10.60
N ALA A 551 1.33 7.94 -10.98
CA ALA A 551 0.35 8.29 -12.00
C ALA A 551 -0.53 9.48 -11.59
N ALA A 552 -0.82 9.65 -10.30
CA ALA A 552 -1.53 10.81 -9.78
C ALA A 552 -0.67 12.08 -9.86
N LEU A 553 0.62 11.99 -9.49
CA LEU A 553 1.56 13.09 -9.62
C LEU A 553 1.76 13.52 -11.08
N LEU A 554 1.94 12.58 -12.00
CA LEU A 554 2.04 12.86 -13.44
C LEU A 554 0.76 13.50 -13.99
N ARG A 555 -0.41 13.12 -13.47
CA ARG A 555 -1.69 13.78 -13.81
C ARG A 555 -1.74 15.23 -13.34
N LEU A 556 -1.07 15.60 -12.25
CA LEU A 556 -0.95 17.01 -11.85
C LEU A 556 -0.11 17.79 -12.87
N HIS A 557 1.02 17.25 -13.31
CA HIS A 557 1.83 17.88 -14.36
C HIS A 557 1.03 18.09 -15.66
N GLU A 558 0.22 17.11 -16.06
CA GLU A 558 -0.70 17.25 -17.19
C GLU A 558 -1.77 18.32 -16.95
N LYS A 559 -2.42 18.30 -15.79
CA LYS A 559 -3.46 19.27 -15.39
C LYS A 559 -2.96 20.72 -15.44
N TYR A 560 -1.77 20.97 -14.93
CA TYR A 560 -1.16 22.31 -14.90
C TYR A 560 -0.26 22.59 -16.11
N ARG A 561 -0.21 21.68 -17.10
CA ARG A 561 0.65 21.76 -18.30
C ARG A 561 2.10 22.14 -17.97
N THR A 562 2.61 21.54 -16.91
CA THR A 562 3.95 21.81 -16.37
C THR A 562 4.88 20.68 -16.82
N PRO A 563 5.91 20.94 -17.66
CA PRO A 563 6.87 19.93 -18.07
C PRO A 563 7.50 19.21 -16.87
N VAL A 564 7.74 17.91 -17.02
CA VAL A 564 8.39 17.08 -16.00
C VAL A 564 9.51 16.25 -16.62
N ASN A 565 10.60 16.10 -15.88
CA ASN A 565 11.72 15.24 -16.26
C ASN A 565 11.69 14.03 -15.34
N LEU A 566 11.73 12.83 -15.89
CA LEU A 566 11.52 11.58 -15.14
C LEU A 566 12.68 10.62 -15.37
N HIS A 567 13.31 10.19 -14.28
CA HIS A 567 14.10 8.96 -14.25
C HIS A 567 13.22 7.82 -13.71
N LEU A 568 13.26 6.66 -14.35
CA LEU A 568 12.70 5.40 -13.84
C LEU A 568 13.84 4.38 -13.76
N SER A 569 14.05 3.77 -12.60
CA SER A 569 15.04 2.69 -12.52
C SER A 569 14.65 1.51 -13.40
N GLY A 570 15.64 0.75 -13.85
CA GLY A 570 15.38 -0.43 -14.69
C GLY A 570 14.58 -1.50 -13.95
N THR A 571 14.83 -1.66 -12.65
CA THR A 571 14.07 -2.53 -11.75
C THR A 571 12.59 -2.14 -11.68
N MET A 572 12.29 -0.84 -11.56
CA MET A 572 10.92 -0.31 -11.57
C MET A 572 10.22 -0.53 -12.93
N LEU A 573 10.94 -0.40 -14.04
CA LEU A 573 10.40 -0.64 -15.38
C LEU A 573 9.96 -2.09 -15.58
N GLU A 574 10.77 -3.05 -15.15
CA GLU A 574 10.43 -4.48 -15.25
C GLU A 574 9.21 -4.81 -14.38
N ALA A 575 9.18 -4.32 -13.14
CA ALA A 575 8.07 -4.49 -12.22
C ALA A 575 6.76 -3.92 -12.79
N ALA A 576 6.80 -2.68 -13.31
CA ALA A 576 5.65 -2.04 -13.91
C ALA A 576 5.23 -2.73 -15.21
N ALA A 577 6.15 -3.24 -16.04
CA ALA A 577 5.81 -3.98 -17.25
C ALA A 577 5.01 -5.25 -16.94
N TRP A 578 5.29 -5.87 -15.80
CA TRP A 578 4.58 -7.07 -15.34
C TRP A 578 3.22 -6.76 -14.71
N HIS A 579 3.21 -6.00 -13.63
CA HIS A 579 2.01 -5.82 -12.80
C HIS A 579 1.12 -4.67 -13.27
N HIS A 580 1.71 -3.62 -13.83
CA HIS A 580 1.03 -2.36 -14.13
C HIS A 580 1.41 -1.78 -15.51
N PRO A 581 1.31 -2.54 -16.62
CA PRO A 581 1.78 -2.10 -17.94
C PRO A 581 1.08 -0.82 -18.45
N TRP A 582 -0.12 -0.54 -17.91
CA TRP A 582 -0.86 0.70 -18.15
C TRP A 582 -0.09 1.95 -17.70
N PHE A 583 0.75 1.87 -16.67
CA PHE A 583 1.56 2.99 -16.18
C PHE A 583 2.62 3.40 -17.19
N LEU A 584 3.35 2.43 -17.74
CA LEU A 584 4.34 2.66 -18.78
C LEU A 584 3.70 3.23 -20.05
N ALA A 585 2.48 2.79 -20.38
CA ALA A 585 1.70 3.39 -21.46
C ALA A 585 1.35 4.87 -21.19
N ASN A 586 1.04 5.23 -19.93
CA ASN A 586 0.80 6.62 -19.56
C ASN A 586 2.07 7.48 -19.64
N VAL A 587 3.22 6.96 -19.19
CA VAL A 587 4.53 7.65 -19.34
C VAL A 587 4.84 7.92 -20.80
N ARG A 588 4.67 6.91 -21.68
CA ARG A 588 4.84 7.07 -23.14
C ARG A 588 3.93 8.15 -23.70
N ARG A 589 2.63 8.11 -23.36
CA ARG A 589 1.66 9.11 -23.81
C ARG A 589 2.07 10.53 -23.42
N LEU A 590 2.52 10.74 -22.19
CA LEU A 590 2.94 12.06 -21.71
C LEU A 590 4.20 12.57 -22.42
N ARG A 591 5.13 11.68 -22.75
CA ARG A 591 6.28 12.02 -23.59
C ARG A 591 5.87 12.37 -25.01
N ASP A 592 4.99 11.58 -25.62
CA ASP A 592 4.56 11.78 -27.01
C ASP A 592 3.81 13.12 -27.20
N VAL A 593 3.16 13.64 -26.15
CA VAL A 593 2.55 15.00 -26.15
C VAL A 593 3.51 16.11 -25.70
N GLY A 594 4.79 15.79 -25.44
CA GLY A 594 5.82 16.76 -25.09
C GLY A 594 5.75 17.32 -23.66
N LEU A 595 5.06 16.64 -22.74
CA LEU A 595 4.96 17.06 -21.33
C LEU A 595 5.96 16.35 -20.41
N LEU A 596 6.57 15.26 -20.87
CA LEU A 596 7.53 14.47 -20.11
C LEU A 596 8.79 14.22 -20.92
N SER A 597 9.96 14.43 -20.31
CA SER A 597 11.26 13.98 -20.82
C SER A 597 11.90 12.96 -19.91
N LEU A 598 12.68 12.06 -20.49
CA LEU A 598 13.36 11.01 -19.74
C LEU A 598 14.77 11.45 -19.34
N VAL A 599 15.17 11.06 -18.14
CA VAL A 599 16.54 11.18 -17.62
C VAL A 599 17.10 9.77 -17.47
N GLY A 600 18.36 9.59 -17.86
CA GLY A 600 19.09 8.34 -17.73
C GLY A 600 19.53 8.05 -16.29
N GLY A 601 20.24 6.95 -16.09
CA GLY A 601 20.73 6.46 -14.80
C GLY A 601 21.17 5.02 -14.97
N THR A 602 20.91 4.14 -14.00
CA THR A 602 21.35 2.73 -14.04
C THR A 602 20.20 1.74 -13.90
N TYR A 603 20.46 0.46 -14.18
CA TYR A 603 19.45 -0.59 -14.09
C TYR A 603 18.93 -0.77 -12.65
N SER A 604 19.82 -1.04 -11.71
CA SER A 604 19.49 -1.24 -10.29
C SER A 604 19.91 -0.06 -9.40
N GLU A 605 20.22 1.10 -9.97
CA GLU A 605 20.62 2.26 -9.14
C GLU A 605 21.81 1.95 -8.22
N ASN A 606 22.85 1.24 -8.70
CA ASN A 606 23.99 0.92 -7.83
C ASN A 606 24.82 2.17 -7.51
N VAL A 607 25.39 2.25 -6.31
CA VAL A 607 26.36 3.31 -5.95
C VAL A 607 27.62 3.16 -6.81
N LEU A 608 27.64 3.82 -7.96
CA LEU A 608 28.60 3.60 -9.05
C LEU A 608 30.07 3.65 -8.58
N THR A 609 30.40 4.52 -7.62
CA THR A 609 31.77 4.68 -7.09
C THR A 609 32.29 3.45 -6.34
N ALA A 610 31.40 2.56 -5.88
CA ALA A 610 31.73 1.32 -5.18
C ALA A 610 31.98 0.12 -6.11
N PHE A 611 31.70 0.27 -7.41
CA PHE A 611 31.82 -0.79 -8.41
C PHE A 611 32.85 -0.45 -9.49
N ASP A 612 33.35 -1.49 -10.17
CA ASP A 612 34.32 -1.30 -11.24
C ASP A 612 33.66 -0.75 -12.52
N PRO A 613 34.43 -0.13 -13.43
CA PRO A 613 33.90 0.47 -14.66
C PRO A 613 33.07 -0.47 -15.54
N GLU A 614 33.43 -1.76 -15.64
CA GLU A 614 32.72 -2.71 -16.49
C GLU A 614 31.35 -3.05 -15.92
N PHE A 615 31.28 -3.28 -14.61
CA PHE A 615 30.00 -3.48 -13.92
C PHE A 615 29.05 -2.29 -14.13
N ASN A 616 29.58 -1.07 -13.97
CA ASN A 616 28.82 0.16 -14.17
C ASN A 616 28.36 0.33 -15.63
N ARG A 617 29.19 0.00 -16.62
CA ARG A 617 28.74 0.02 -18.03
C ARG A 617 27.57 -0.92 -18.26
N ARG A 618 27.63 -2.14 -17.72
CA ARG A 618 26.54 -3.13 -17.88
C ARG A 618 25.22 -2.65 -17.26
N GLN A 619 25.28 -1.98 -16.11
CA GLN A 619 24.14 -1.31 -15.49
C GLN A 619 23.50 -0.25 -16.42
N LEU A 620 24.32 0.58 -17.05
CA LEU A 620 23.86 1.61 -18.01
C LEU A 620 23.25 0.96 -19.26
N HIS A 621 23.95 -0.01 -19.86
CA HIS A 621 23.51 -0.73 -21.06
C HIS A 621 22.15 -1.40 -20.86
N GLU A 622 21.92 -2.02 -19.71
CA GLU A 622 20.65 -2.69 -19.43
C GLU A 622 19.50 -1.69 -19.28
N LEU A 623 19.73 -0.54 -18.65
CA LEU A 623 18.73 0.54 -18.58
C LEU A 623 18.36 1.05 -19.97
N PHE A 624 19.35 1.33 -20.83
CA PHE A 624 19.10 1.79 -22.21
C PHE A 624 18.21 0.81 -22.98
N TRP A 625 18.46 -0.48 -22.82
CA TRP A 625 17.63 -1.52 -23.44
C TRP A 625 16.18 -1.45 -22.95
N LEU A 626 15.98 -1.33 -21.63
CA LEU A 626 14.65 -1.26 -21.01
C LEU A 626 13.89 0.01 -21.43
N TYR A 627 14.55 1.16 -21.47
CA TYR A 627 13.97 2.43 -21.93
C TYR A 627 13.53 2.33 -23.39
N ARG A 628 14.39 1.78 -24.25
CA ARG A 628 14.03 1.54 -25.66
C ARG A 628 12.87 0.57 -25.78
N ARG A 629 12.88 -0.52 -25.01
CA ARG A 629 11.88 -1.59 -25.09
C ARG A 629 10.50 -1.14 -24.60
N HIS A 630 10.42 -0.60 -23.39
CA HIS A 630 9.16 -0.38 -22.68
C HIS A 630 8.63 1.04 -22.83
N LEU A 631 9.53 2.01 -23.00
CA LEU A 631 9.16 3.40 -23.22
C LEU A 631 9.27 3.79 -24.70
N GLY A 632 9.98 3.05 -25.55
CA GLY A 632 10.21 3.48 -26.94
C GLY A 632 11.11 4.71 -27.03
N CYS A 633 12.00 4.89 -26.04
CA CYS A 633 13.00 5.96 -26.04
C CYS A 633 14.12 5.65 -27.04
N THR A 634 14.55 6.64 -27.80
CA THR A 634 15.79 6.55 -28.58
C THR A 634 16.95 6.85 -27.63
N PRO A 635 17.99 5.99 -27.52
CA PRO A 635 19.07 6.19 -26.56
C PRO A 635 19.74 7.57 -26.65
N GLU A 636 19.90 8.11 -27.85
CA GLU A 636 20.49 9.42 -28.12
C GLU A 636 19.71 10.59 -27.51
N ASP A 637 18.43 10.40 -27.17
CA ASP A 637 17.62 11.41 -26.47
C ASP A 637 18.01 11.53 -24.98
N LEU A 638 18.71 10.53 -24.42
CA LEU A 638 19.14 10.47 -23.03
C LEU A 638 20.52 11.12 -22.86
N GLU A 639 20.55 12.45 -22.86
CA GLU A 639 21.78 13.23 -22.70
C GLU A 639 22.16 13.51 -21.23
N ILE A 640 21.21 13.30 -20.30
CA ILE A 640 21.35 13.62 -18.87
C ILE A 640 21.33 12.32 -18.04
N CYS A 641 22.30 12.17 -17.14
CA CYS A 641 22.37 11.05 -16.18
C CYS A 641 21.96 11.47 -14.77
N TRP A 642 21.04 10.73 -14.15
CA TRP A 642 20.82 10.72 -12.71
C TRP A 642 21.84 9.79 -12.05
N ILE A 643 22.50 10.26 -10.98
CA ILE A 643 23.46 9.45 -10.23
C ILE A 643 22.78 8.92 -8.97
N PRO A 644 22.76 7.60 -8.74
CA PRO A 644 22.19 6.98 -7.54
C PRO A 644 22.80 7.58 -6.27
N GLU A 645 21.95 7.90 -5.29
CA GLU A 645 22.31 8.58 -4.04
C GLU A 645 23.15 9.87 -4.23
N ARG A 646 23.22 10.40 -5.46
CA ARG A 646 23.99 11.58 -5.85
C ARG A 646 25.48 11.50 -5.45
N VAL A 647 26.01 10.28 -5.34
CA VAL A 647 27.41 10.03 -4.95
C VAL A 647 28.34 10.27 -6.13
N TRP A 648 29.21 11.28 -6.02
CA TRP A 648 30.08 11.72 -7.11
C TRP A 648 31.57 11.50 -6.83
N ASP A 649 32.28 11.04 -7.86
CA ASP A 649 33.74 11.06 -7.94
C ASP A 649 34.14 11.21 -9.42
N THR A 650 34.74 12.36 -9.76
CA THR A 650 35.09 12.70 -11.16
C THR A 650 36.05 11.68 -11.77
N ASP A 651 37.08 11.26 -11.04
CA ASP A 651 38.12 10.35 -11.55
C ASP A 651 37.56 8.96 -11.82
N ARG A 652 36.59 8.52 -11.01
CA ARG A 652 35.96 7.19 -11.16
C ARG A 652 34.84 7.17 -12.19
N LEU A 653 34.03 8.23 -12.27
CA LEU A 653 32.76 8.18 -13.00
C LEU A 653 32.79 8.87 -14.35
N ALA A 654 33.61 9.91 -14.54
CA ALA A 654 33.57 10.67 -15.79
C ALA A 654 33.85 9.80 -17.01
N GLY A 655 34.90 8.99 -16.98
CA GLY A 655 35.24 8.08 -18.08
C GLY A 655 34.18 7.01 -18.37
N VAL A 656 33.43 6.57 -17.36
CA VAL A 656 32.35 5.59 -17.50
C VAL A 656 31.12 6.23 -18.15
N LEU A 657 30.73 7.41 -17.69
CA LEU A 657 29.52 8.10 -18.17
C LEU A 657 29.70 8.72 -19.56
N THR A 658 30.92 9.15 -19.91
CA THR A 658 31.24 9.71 -21.24
C THR A 658 31.74 8.66 -22.23
N ASP A 659 31.62 7.37 -21.91
CA ASP A 659 32.15 6.31 -22.77
C ASP A 659 31.39 6.27 -24.11
N PRO A 660 32.07 6.44 -25.26
CA PRO A 660 31.42 6.44 -26.57
C PRO A 660 30.87 5.05 -26.97
N ALA A 661 31.22 3.98 -26.25
CA ALA A 661 30.64 2.66 -26.44
C ALA A 661 29.21 2.54 -25.87
N LEU A 662 28.78 3.49 -25.03
CA LEU A 662 27.40 3.52 -24.55
C LEU A 662 26.43 3.73 -25.72
N PRO A 663 25.20 3.17 -25.67
CA PRO A 663 24.24 3.28 -26.76
C PRO A 663 23.84 4.71 -27.16
N ASN A 664 24.00 5.68 -26.26
CA ASN A 664 23.76 7.11 -26.51
C ASN A 664 25.02 7.87 -26.98
N GLY A 665 26.17 7.21 -27.11
CA GLY A 665 27.46 7.82 -27.41
C GLY A 665 28.14 8.52 -26.23
N GLY A 666 27.65 8.29 -25.00
CA GLY A 666 28.13 8.92 -23.78
C GLY A 666 27.23 10.06 -23.30
N TYR A 667 26.99 10.14 -22.00
CA TYR A 667 26.22 11.23 -21.40
C TYR A 667 26.96 12.57 -21.52
N ARG A 668 26.19 13.62 -21.81
CA ARG A 668 26.70 14.99 -21.90
C ARG A 668 26.56 15.74 -20.58
N TYR A 669 25.50 15.42 -19.82
CA TYR A 669 25.13 16.10 -18.59
C TYR A 669 24.97 15.12 -17.43
N VAL A 670 25.33 15.56 -16.24
CA VAL A 670 25.09 14.83 -14.98
C VAL A 670 24.40 15.76 -13.98
N LEU A 671 23.37 15.26 -13.28
CA LEU A 671 22.68 15.99 -12.22
C LEU A 671 23.38 15.71 -10.89
N LEU A 672 23.86 16.76 -10.21
CA LEU A 672 24.58 16.66 -8.93
C LEU A 672 24.17 17.80 -7.99
N ASP A 673 24.22 17.58 -6.68
CA ASP A 673 23.89 18.61 -5.69
C ASP A 673 24.81 19.84 -5.80
N ASP A 674 24.22 21.03 -5.67
CA ASP A 674 24.94 22.31 -5.60
C ASP A 674 25.97 22.36 -4.47
N ARG A 675 25.75 21.59 -3.40
CA ARG A 675 26.72 21.30 -2.34
C ARG A 675 28.08 20.86 -2.88
N LEU A 676 28.11 20.09 -3.96
CA LEU A 676 29.34 19.51 -4.51
C LEU A 676 30.26 20.53 -5.21
N LEU A 677 29.78 21.76 -5.36
CA LEU A 677 30.53 22.87 -5.96
C LEU A 677 31.39 23.65 -4.96
N TYR A 678 31.28 23.32 -3.66
CA TYR A 678 32.04 23.93 -2.58
C TYR A 678 33.20 23.02 -2.16
N PRO A 679 34.42 23.56 -2.05
CA PRO A 679 35.61 22.79 -1.68
C PRO A 679 35.55 22.36 -0.22
N THR A 680 36.21 21.24 0.09
CA THR A 680 36.45 20.81 1.48
C THR A 680 37.82 21.27 2.01
N ASP A 681 38.66 21.89 1.18
CA ASP A 681 40.02 22.38 1.48
C ASP A 681 40.91 21.39 2.29
N GLY A 682 40.61 20.09 2.27
CA GLY A 682 41.19 19.08 3.16
C GLY A 682 40.14 18.41 4.05
N ALA A 683 40.30 18.49 5.37
CA ALA A 683 39.35 17.91 6.32
C ALA A 683 38.04 18.72 6.35
N TYR A 684 36.89 18.04 6.39
CA TYR A 684 35.57 18.66 6.27
C TYR A 684 35.32 19.85 7.21
N GLY A 685 35.76 19.77 8.48
CA GLY A 685 35.50 20.79 9.49
C GLY A 685 36.20 22.13 9.19
N GLY A 686 35.41 23.20 9.05
CA GLY A 686 35.90 24.55 8.77
C GLY A 686 36.10 24.88 7.29
N SER A 687 35.58 24.04 6.38
CA SER A 687 35.59 24.27 4.93
C SER A 687 34.38 25.08 4.44
N ASP A 688 34.47 25.63 3.22
CA ASP A 688 33.33 26.29 2.54
C ASP A 688 32.11 25.35 2.43
N ARG A 689 32.35 24.05 2.25
CA ARG A 689 31.28 23.04 2.28
C ARG A 689 30.64 22.90 3.66
N ALA A 690 31.42 22.94 4.74
CA ALA A 690 30.89 22.92 6.10
C ALA A 690 30.05 24.17 6.41
N ASP A 691 30.47 25.32 5.89
CA ASP A 691 29.69 26.55 5.98
C ASP A 691 28.38 26.45 5.18
N PHE A 692 28.40 25.85 3.98
CA PHE A 692 27.19 25.60 3.19
C PHE A 692 26.21 24.69 3.93
N ASP A 693 26.69 23.58 4.50
CA ASP A 693 25.88 22.61 5.24
C ASP A 693 25.32 23.21 6.54
N GLY A 694 26.08 24.08 7.22
CA GLY A 694 25.64 24.80 8.41
C GLY A 694 24.75 26.01 8.15
N ALA A 695 24.61 26.46 6.89
CA ALA A 695 23.82 27.64 6.55
C ALA A 695 22.30 27.41 6.65
N ASP A 696 21.57 28.47 7.01
CA ASP A 696 20.12 28.47 7.22
C ASP A 696 19.37 27.85 6.02
N PRO A 697 18.66 26.70 6.22
CA PRO A 697 17.86 26.05 5.19
C PRO A 697 16.77 26.91 4.55
N ALA A 698 16.39 28.04 5.16
CA ALA A 698 15.42 28.97 4.59
C ALA A 698 16.02 29.98 3.59
N SER A 699 17.35 30.04 3.44
CA SER A 699 18.03 30.98 2.54
C SER A 699 18.01 30.51 1.07
N PRO A 700 17.77 31.42 0.10
CA PRO A 700 17.80 31.08 -1.32
C PRO A 700 19.21 30.59 -1.74
N PRO A 701 19.31 29.62 -2.67
CA PRO A 701 20.60 29.22 -3.22
C PRO A 701 21.29 30.40 -3.91
N PRO A 702 22.62 30.53 -3.82
CA PRO A 702 23.33 31.60 -4.48
C PRO A 702 23.30 31.41 -6.00
N ALA A 703 23.06 32.50 -6.75
CA ALA A 703 22.74 32.43 -8.18
C ALA A 703 23.87 31.84 -9.05
N ASP A 704 25.12 31.94 -8.60
CA ASP A 704 26.30 31.34 -9.24
C ASP A 704 26.39 29.82 -9.03
N ALA A 705 25.69 29.25 -8.05
CA ALA A 705 25.58 27.80 -7.86
C ALA A 705 24.52 27.15 -8.77
N LEU A 706 23.74 27.93 -9.50
CA LEU A 706 22.57 27.46 -10.28
C LEU A 706 22.80 27.41 -11.80
N ARG A 707 24.05 27.51 -12.26
CA ARG A 707 24.40 27.46 -13.68
C ARG A 707 25.00 26.10 -14.02
N PRO A 708 24.73 25.51 -15.19
CA PRO A 708 25.51 24.37 -15.67
C PRO A 708 26.98 24.76 -15.86
N TYR A 709 27.92 23.83 -15.60
CA TYR A 709 29.37 24.02 -15.75
C TYR A 709 30.04 22.83 -16.42
N ARG A 710 31.20 23.03 -17.06
CA ARG A 710 32.05 21.90 -17.45
C ARG A 710 32.84 21.43 -16.24
N ILE A 711 32.84 20.13 -15.99
CA ILE A 711 33.59 19.52 -14.90
C ILE A 711 35.07 19.46 -15.30
N GLU A 712 35.95 20.03 -14.47
CA GLU A 712 37.40 19.86 -14.63
C GLU A 712 37.77 18.38 -14.49
N GLY A 713 38.53 17.83 -15.46
CA GLY A 713 38.81 16.40 -15.51
C GLY A 713 37.62 15.51 -15.93
N GLY A 714 36.43 16.07 -16.16
CA GLY A 714 35.21 15.32 -16.45
C GLY A 714 35.02 14.87 -17.90
N ASN A 715 36.08 14.77 -18.71
CA ASN A 715 36.02 14.34 -20.13
C ASN A 715 34.99 15.10 -21.00
N GLY A 716 34.80 16.40 -20.74
CA GLY A 716 33.87 17.24 -21.50
C GLY A 716 32.42 17.21 -20.99
N MET A 717 32.12 16.37 -20.00
CA MET A 717 30.84 16.32 -19.30
C MET A 717 30.54 17.63 -18.56
N GLN A 718 29.25 17.93 -18.46
CA GLN A 718 28.74 19.11 -17.79
C GLN A 718 27.90 18.74 -16.59
N VAL A 719 28.14 19.40 -15.46
CA VAL A 719 27.26 19.29 -14.29
C VAL A 719 26.08 20.23 -14.47
N VAL A 720 24.89 19.75 -14.13
CA VAL A 720 23.67 20.53 -13.99
C VAL A 720 23.33 20.53 -12.48
N PRO A 721 23.62 21.62 -11.75
CA PRO A 721 23.44 21.65 -10.31
C PRO A 721 21.96 21.52 -9.93
N MET A 722 21.62 20.54 -9.10
CA MET A 722 20.33 20.51 -8.41
C MET A 722 20.43 21.26 -7.10
N SER A 723 19.37 22.00 -6.76
CA SER A 723 19.39 22.80 -5.54
C SER A 723 19.00 21.95 -4.33
N THR A 724 19.95 21.73 -3.42
CA THR A 724 19.72 21.04 -2.14
C THR A 724 18.55 21.69 -1.38
N ARG A 725 18.41 23.02 -1.46
CA ARG A 725 17.38 23.77 -0.74
C ARG A 725 15.96 23.52 -1.26
N LEU A 726 15.78 23.41 -2.58
CA LEU A 726 14.45 23.12 -3.17
C LEU A 726 13.93 21.76 -2.73
N ARG A 727 14.83 20.81 -2.51
CA ARG A 727 14.51 19.50 -1.97
C ARG A 727 13.75 19.62 -0.65
N TYR A 728 14.17 20.49 0.25
CA TYR A 728 13.46 20.70 1.53
C TYR A 728 12.15 21.47 1.39
N TRP A 729 12.07 22.40 0.44
CA TRP A 729 10.90 23.27 0.32
C TRP A 729 9.78 22.67 -0.52
N ILE A 730 10.04 21.61 -1.30
CA ILE A 730 9.07 21.01 -2.22
C ILE A 730 8.86 19.53 -1.84
N PRO A 731 7.62 19.08 -1.59
CA PRO A 731 6.41 19.90 -1.49
C PRO A 731 6.39 20.78 -0.22
N PRO A 732 5.85 22.02 -0.28
CA PRO A 732 5.88 22.96 0.86
C PRO A 732 5.09 22.45 2.06
N GLU A 733 5.70 22.42 3.25
CA GLU A 733 5.06 21.90 4.46
C GLU A 733 4.44 22.99 5.32
N ASP A 734 5.05 24.19 5.31
CA ASP A 734 4.62 25.32 6.13
C ASP A 734 4.82 26.68 5.44
N ARG A 735 4.47 27.76 6.15
CA ARG A 735 4.62 29.13 5.67
C ARG A 735 6.07 29.57 5.46
N SER A 736 7.05 28.89 6.05
CA SER A 736 8.46 29.20 5.84
C SER A 736 8.92 28.71 4.47
N HIS A 737 8.55 27.49 4.07
CA HIS A 737 8.86 26.94 2.74
C HIS A 737 8.28 27.82 1.62
N TRP A 738 7.04 28.27 1.77
CA TRP A 738 6.43 29.22 0.83
C TRP A 738 7.17 30.56 0.71
N ARG A 739 7.68 31.07 1.83
CA ARG A 739 8.49 32.30 1.83
C ARG A 739 9.82 32.08 1.13
N SER A 740 10.48 30.95 1.37
CA SER A 740 11.74 30.60 0.71
C SER A 740 11.57 30.39 -0.80
N LEU A 741 10.51 29.70 -1.24
CA LEU A 741 10.17 29.56 -2.66
C LEU A 741 9.88 30.90 -3.32
N SER A 742 9.16 31.79 -2.63
CA SER A 742 8.89 33.14 -3.13
C SER A 742 10.18 33.96 -3.28
N ARG A 743 11.12 33.85 -2.32
CA ARG A 743 12.44 34.49 -2.42
C ARG A 743 13.28 33.92 -3.56
N ALA A 744 13.26 32.60 -3.76
CA ALA A 744 13.97 31.96 -4.87
C ALA A 744 13.44 32.44 -6.24
N ALA A 745 12.13 32.67 -6.36
CA ALA A 745 11.51 33.24 -7.57
C ALA A 745 11.89 34.71 -7.84
N GLU A 746 12.49 35.40 -6.87
CA GLU A 746 12.98 36.78 -6.97
C GLU A 746 14.48 36.87 -7.25
N LEU A 747 15.18 35.74 -7.39
CA LEU A 747 16.62 35.73 -7.68
C LEU A 747 16.93 36.54 -8.96
N PRO A 748 17.92 37.45 -8.91
CA PRO A 748 18.25 38.29 -10.04
C PRO A 748 18.91 37.44 -11.14
N THR A 749 18.29 37.40 -12.32
CA THR A 749 18.90 36.84 -13.53
C THR A 749 19.07 37.93 -14.59
N ALA A 750 20.20 37.89 -15.30
CA ALA A 750 20.40 38.75 -16.46
C ALA A 750 19.74 38.12 -17.70
N PRO A 751 19.17 38.92 -18.62
CA PRO A 751 18.73 38.39 -19.91
C PRO A 751 19.89 37.67 -20.63
N GLY A 752 19.71 36.38 -20.94
CA GLY A 752 20.75 35.55 -21.56
C GLY A 752 21.73 34.89 -20.59
N ASP A 753 21.48 34.98 -19.27
CA ASP A 753 22.11 34.14 -18.26
C ASP A 753 21.64 32.68 -18.42
N ASP A 754 22.56 31.73 -18.25
CA ASP A 754 22.32 30.28 -18.35
C ASP A 754 21.99 29.67 -16.97
N THR A 755 21.38 30.48 -16.11
CA THR A 755 20.91 30.04 -14.79
C THR A 755 19.61 29.24 -14.94
N VAL A 756 19.54 28.07 -14.30
CA VAL A 756 18.35 27.22 -14.22
C VAL A 756 18.21 26.72 -12.79
N LEU A 757 17.02 26.91 -12.23
CA LEU A 757 16.68 26.35 -10.93
C LEU A 757 16.23 24.91 -11.15
N VAL A 758 16.85 23.93 -10.49
CA VAL A 758 16.54 22.51 -10.68
C VAL A 758 16.09 21.90 -9.35
N TYR A 759 14.82 21.49 -9.29
CA TYR A 759 14.32 20.59 -8.25
C TYR A 759 14.52 19.16 -8.73
N ALA A 760 15.12 18.32 -7.90
CA ALA A 760 15.42 16.93 -8.18
C ALA A 760 15.31 16.16 -6.86
N ASP A 761 14.37 15.22 -6.78
CA ASP A 761 14.20 14.36 -5.60
C ASP A 761 13.40 13.10 -5.95
N ASP A 762 13.29 12.23 -4.96
CA ASP A 762 12.47 11.03 -4.95
C ASP A 762 11.01 11.36 -5.30
N MET A 763 10.47 10.65 -6.28
CA MET A 763 9.10 10.83 -6.75
C MET A 763 8.10 10.46 -5.66
N GLU A 764 8.45 9.50 -4.80
CA GLU A 764 7.69 8.97 -3.67
C GLU A 764 7.30 10.09 -2.71
N LYS A 765 8.23 11.01 -2.46
CA LYS A 765 8.03 12.15 -1.59
C LYS A 765 6.94 13.07 -2.10
N SER A 766 7.02 13.46 -3.37
CA SER A 766 5.99 14.33 -3.97
C SER A 766 4.69 13.59 -4.25
N ALA A 767 4.75 12.27 -4.48
CA ALA A 767 3.57 11.43 -4.68
C ALA A 767 2.86 11.04 -3.37
N GLY A 768 3.49 11.26 -2.20
CA GLY A 768 2.91 10.94 -0.89
C GLY A 768 2.72 9.43 -0.67
N VAL A 769 3.71 8.65 -1.11
CA VAL A 769 3.73 7.19 -1.07
C VAL A 769 5.01 6.70 -0.39
N GLY A 770 5.03 5.46 0.09
CA GLY A 770 6.14 4.90 0.85
C GLY A 770 6.23 5.46 2.28
N PRO A 771 7.41 5.88 2.76
CA PRO A 771 7.56 6.47 4.11
C PRO A 771 6.99 7.89 4.21
N TRP A 772 6.63 8.50 3.08
CA TRP A 772 6.23 9.90 3.00
C TRP A 772 4.75 10.11 3.31
N HIS A 773 4.43 11.25 3.90
CA HIS A 773 3.06 11.54 4.35
C HIS A 773 2.09 11.64 3.15
N PRO A 774 0.91 10.99 3.17
CA PRO A 774 -0.03 10.99 2.03
C PRO A 774 -0.53 12.37 1.57
N SER A 775 -0.45 13.39 2.43
CA SER A 775 -0.79 14.77 2.06
C SER A 775 0.25 15.42 1.13
N ALA A 776 1.43 14.84 0.96
CA ALA A 776 2.52 15.42 0.17
C ALA A 776 2.10 15.67 -1.29
N LEU A 777 1.30 14.77 -1.88
CA LEU A 777 0.71 14.96 -3.22
C LEU A 777 -0.21 16.19 -3.29
N GLY A 778 -1.01 16.43 -2.25
CA GLY A 778 -1.85 17.62 -2.16
C GLY A 778 -1.03 18.91 -2.05
N ARG A 779 0.03 18.89 -1.24
CA ARG A 779 0.97 20.02 -1.11
C ARG A 779 1.76 20.26 -2.39
N TYR A 780 2.12 19.21 -3.12
CA TYR A 780 2.74 19.30 -4.44
C TYR A 780 1.79 19.92 -5.47
N GLU A 781 0.49 19.57 -5.43
CA GLU A 781 -0.52 20.24 -6.25
C GLU A 781 -0.63 21.74 -5.92
N GLU A 782 -0.61 22.12 -4.64
CA GLU A 782 -0.59 23.53 -4.23
C GLU A 782 0.64 24.24 -4.79
N PHE A 783 1.81 23.59 -4.76
CA PHE A 783 3.04 24.10 -5.36
C PHE A 783 2.89 24.34 -6.86
N LEU A 784 2.36 23.38 -7.63
CA LEU A 784 2.13 23.56 -9.07
C LEU A 784 1.11 24.67 -9.36
N ARG A 785 0.08 24.80 -8.53
CA ARG A 785 -0.89 25.90 -8.64
C ARG A 785 -0.23 27.25 -8.36
N TRP A 786 0.57 27.34 -7.30
CA TRP A 786 1.34 28.55 -6.98
C TRP A 786 2.33 28.89 -8.11
N LEU A 787 3.05 27.90 -8.63
CA LEU A 787 3.99 28.04 -9.74
C LEU A 787 3.30 28.60 -10.99
N ALA A 788 2.10 28.14 -11.31
CA ALA A 788 1.29 28.66 -12.41
C ALA A 788 0.88 30.14 -12.25
N THR A 789 0.97 30.70 -11.04
CA THR A 789 0.72 32.13 -10.77
C THR A 789 2.00 32.98 -10.75
N GLN A 790 3.18 32.37 -10.81
CA GLN A 790 4.44 33.09 -10.72
C GLN A 790 4.85 33.69 -12.08
N PRO A 791 4.96 35.03 -12.20
CA PRO A 791 5.31 35.67 -13.48
C PRO A 791 6.80 35.55 -13.83
N ASN A 792 7.65 35.24 -12.84
CA ASN A 792 9.10 35.24 -12.98
C ASN A 792 9.73 33.83 -12.89
N LEU A 793 8.93 32.78 -12.76
CA LEU A 793 9.41 31.40 -12.64
C LEU A 793 8.73 30.56 -13.73
N ILE A 794 9.51 30.06 -14.69
CA ILE A 794 8.98 29.38 -15.88
C ILE A 794 9.38 27.90 -15.83
N PRO A 795 8.42 26.97 -15.74
CA PRO A 795 8.69 25.54 -15.87
C PRO A 795 9.30 25.21 -17.24
N VAL A 796 10.39 24.44 -17.27
CA VAL A 796 11.07 24.06 -18.51
C VAL A 796 11.31 22.56 -18.61
N ASP A 797 11.24 22.06 -19.84
CA ASP A 797 11.80 20.77 -20.22
C ASP A 797 13.33 20.85 -20.21
N LEU A 798 14.00 20.10 -19.32
CA LEU A 798 15.42 20.31 -19.05
C LEU A 798 16.31 19.92 -20.24
N PRO A 799 16.16 18.75 -20.90
CA PRO A 799 16.96 18.41 -22.07
C PRO A 799 16.81 19.43 -23.21
N SER A 800 15.58 19.84 -23.54
CA SER A 800 15.37 20.82 -24.61
C SER A 800 15.92 22.19 -24.25
N TRP A 801 15.81 22.60 -22.98
CA TRP A 801 16.39 23.85 -22.50
C TRP A 801 17.92 23.86 -22.63
N LEU A 802 18.58 22.76 -22.26
CA LEU A 802 20.04 22.60 -22.38
C LEU A 802 20.52 22.63 -23.85
N ARG A 803 19.82 21.95 -24.76
CA ARG A 803 20.16 21.92 -26.21
C ARG A 803 20.09 23.29 -26.88
N GLN A 804 19.21 24.18 -26.41
CA GLN A 804 19.03 25.52 -27.00
C GLN A 804 20.15 26.51 -26.65
N ARG A 805 21.06 26.16 -25.74
CA ARG A 805 22.16 27.03 -25.30
C ARG A 805 23.40 26.90 -26.17
N ARG A 806 23.88 28.05 -26.68
CA ARG A 806 25.00 28.16 -27.63
C ARG A 806 26.35 28.49 -26.99
N ARG A 807 26.40 28.89 -25.71
CA ARG A 807 27.65 29.27 -25.01
C ARG A 807 28.10 28.13 -24.09
N VAL A 808 29.40 27.85 -24.15
CA VAL A 808 30.06 26.83 -23.33
C VAL A 808 30.18 27.38 -21.89
N PRO A 809 29.82 26.60 -20.86
CA PRO A 809 29.99 27.00 -19.47
C PRO A 809 31.46 27.19 -19.07
N GLY A 810 31.70 27.97 -18.02
CA GLY A 810 33.01 27.97 -17.34
C GLY A 810 33.39 26.55 -16.86
N VAL A 811 34.69 26.34 -16.66
CA VAL A 811 35.23 25.09 -16.07
C VAL A 811 35.31 25.24 -14.55
N ARG A 812 34.84 24.25 -13.80
CA ARG A 812 34.93 24.19 -12.33
C ARG A 812 35.27 22.79 -11.84
N VAL A 813 35.93 22.71 -10.70
CA VAL A 813 36.06 21.46 -9.93
C VAL A 813 34.69 21.11 -9.35
N VAL A 814 34.33 19.83 -9.46
CA VAL A 814 33.25 19.22 -8.68
C VAL A 814 33.89 18.24 -7.73
N GLU A 815 33.76 18.51 -6.45
CA GLU A 815 34.36 17.76 -5.37
C GLU A 815 33.67 16.40 -5.18
N ARG A 816 34.42 15.44 -4.63
CA ARG A 816 33.87 14.15 -4.22
C ARG A 816 32.82 14.38 -3.12
N GLY A 817 31.69 13.68 -3.16
CA GLY A 817 30.65 13.89 -2.17
C GLY A 817 29.31 13.22 -2.49
N THR A 818 28.39 13.37 -1.55
CA THR A 818 26.95 13.09 -1.70
C THR A 818 26.14 14.22 -1.04
N PHE A 819 24.82 14.09 -0.97
CA PHE A 819 23.94 15.05 -0.30
C PHE A 819 24.10 15.00 1.22
N VAL A 820 23.71 16.10 1.88
CA VAL A 820 24.09 16.39 3.27
C VAL A 820 23.64 15.33 4.28
N GLU A 821 22.38 14.87 4.22
CA GLU A 821 21.87 13.90 5.20
C GLU A 821 22.62 12.57 5.10
N LEU A 822 22.91 12.12 3.89
CA LEU A 822 23.63 10.88 3.67
C LEU A 822 25.09 10.99 4.15
N ALA A 823 25.77 12.08 3.79
CA ALA A 823 27.14 12.34 4.21
C ALA A 823 27.27 12.43 5.75
N GLN A 824 26.28 13.03 6.43
CA GLN A 824 26.40 13.44 7.83
C GLN A 824 25.43 12.73 8.77
N ASP A 825 24.14 12.94 8.57
CA ASP A 825 23.07 12.48 9.48
C ASP A 825 23.00 10.96 9.51
N TRP A 826 23.25 10.32 8.38
CA TRP A 826 23.19 8.87 8.20
C TRP A 826 24.58 8.21 8.24
N HIS A 827 25.63 9.02 8.39
CA HIS A 827 27.01 8.59 8.57
C HIS A 827 27.58 7.73 7.41
N ALA A 828 27.12 7.91 6.18
CA ALA A 828 27.74 7.26 5.03
C ALA A 828 29.11 7.87 4.69
N GLY A 829 29.35 9.13 5.07
CA GLY A 829 30.54 9.89 4.73
C GLY A 829 30.49 10.48 3.31
N GLU A 830 31.42 11.39 3.00
CA GLU A 830 31.44 12.10 1.70
C GLU A 830 31.56 11.15 0.51
N ASP A 831 32.29 10.05 0.65
CA ASP A 831 32.54 9.06 -0.40
C ASP A 831 31.75 7.76 -0.24
N TYR A 832 30.75 7.76 0.67
CA TYR A 832 29.93 6.60 1.03
C TYR A 832 30.71 5.45 1.71
N ALA A 833 31.99 5.66 2.08
CA ALA A 833 32.83 4.64 2.71
C ALA A 833 32.33 4.16 4.07
N GLY A 834 31.65 5.04 4.82
CA GLY A 834 31.07 4.72 6.13
C GLY A 834 30.04 3.60 6.07
N TRP A 835 29.42 3.37 4.91
CA TRP A 835 28.47 2.28 4.69
C TRP A 835 29.07 1.15 3.85
N CYS A 836 29.74 1.48 2.74
CA CYS A 836 30.31 0.45 1.87
C CYS A 836 31.50 -0.29 2.51
N GLN A 837 32.03 0.17 3.65
CA GLN A 837 33.10 -0.52 4.39
C GLN A 837 32.67 -0.91 5.82
N ASP A 838 31.38 -0.80 6.14
CA ASP A 838 30.89 -1.19 7.47
C ASP A 838 31.07 -2.71 7.69
N ALA A 839 31.61 -3.09 8.85
CA ALA A 839 31.90 -4.47 9.20
C ALA A 839 30.62 -5.34 9.24
N ALA A 840 29.45 -4.76 9.53
CA ALA A 840 28.17 -5.48 9.53
C ALA A 840 27.77 -6.00 8.14
N TRP A 841 28.25 -5.36 7.07
CA TRP A 841 27.98 -5.72 5.68
C TRP A 841 29.00 -6.70 5.09
N ALA A 842 30.15 -6.88 5.73
CA ALA A 842 31.27 -7.67 5.19
C ALA A 842 30.92 -9.11 4.75
N PRO A 843 30.02 -9.86 5.41
CA PRO A 843 29.61 -11.18 4.93
C PRO A 843 28.94 -11.14 3.55
N TYR A 844 28.00 -10.21 3.34
CA TYR A 844 27.27 -10.06 2.07
C TYR A 844 28.18 -9.56 0.95
N GLN A 845 29.14 -8.67 1.27
CA GLN A 845 30.16 -8.24 0.32
C GLN A 845 31.03 -9.38 -0.19
N ARG A 846 31.41 -10.32 0.70
CA ARG A 846 32.19 -11.50 0.31
C ARG A 846 31.41 -12.37 -0.68
N HIS A 847 30.13 -12.63 -0.41
CA HIS A 847 29.28 -13.40 -1.31
C HIS A 847 29.11 -12.73 -2.67
N LEU A 848 28.82 -11.42 -2.69
CA LEU A 848 28.71 -10.69 -3.95
C LEU A 848 30.03 -10.72 -4.73
N ALA A 849 31.18 -10.59 -4.05
CA ALA A 849 32.49 -10.68 -4.69
C ALA A 849 32.80 -12.10 -5.21
N GLN A 850 32.37 -13.16 -4.50
CA GLN A 850 32.48 -14.55 -4.95
C GLN A 850 31.66 -14.78 -6.22
N ALA A 851 30.39 -14.38 -6.22
CA ALA A 851 29.52 -14.50 -7.38
C ALA A 851 30.06 -13.74 -8.61
N ARG A 852 30.56 -12.50 -8.41
CA ARG A 852 31.21 -11.72 -9.47
C ARG A 852 32.40 -12.45 -10.09
N ARG A 853 33.24 -13.08 -9.28
CA ARG A 853 34.37 -13.89 -9.77
C ARG A 853 33.89 -15.10 -10.56
N ALA A 854 32.94 -15.87 -10.02
CA ALA A 854 32.39 -17.05 -10.69
C ALA A 854 31.80 -16.71 -12.07
N VAL A 855 31.04 -15.62 -12.17
CA VAL A 855 30.47 -15.13 -13.43
C VAL A 855 31.58 -14.70 -14.41
N ALA A 856 32.57 -13.93 -13.95
CA ALA A 856 33.67 -13.47 -14.80
C ALA A 856 34.56 -14.63 -15.31
N ASP A 857 34.83 -15.62 -14.46
CA ASP A 857 35.60 -16.81 -14.81
C ASP A 857 34.86 -17.66 -15.86
N ALA A 858 33.55 -17.86 -15.67
CA ALA A 858 32.71 -18.58 -16.63
C ALA A 858 32.62 -17.84 -17.99
N GLU A 859 32.42 -16.51 -17.97
CA GLU A 859 32.40 -15.69 -19.19
C GLU A 859 33.74 -15.78 -19.93
N SER A 860 34.86 -15.70 -19.22
CA SER A 860 36.21 -15.82 -19.79
C SER A 860 36.50 -17.21 -20.36
N ALA A 861 35.86 -18.25 -19.82
CA ALA A 861 35.96 -19.63 -20.30
C ALA A 861 35.07 -19.93 -21.52
N GLY A 862 34.31 -18.95 -22.04
CA GLY A 862 33.44 -19.13 -23.20
C GLY A 862 32.12 -19.84 -22.87
N ALA A 863 31.57 -19.59 -21.68
CA ALA A 863 30.25 -20.08 -21.27
C ALA A 863 29.12 -19.68 -22.26
N GLU A 864 28.02 -20.44 -22.23
CA GLU A 864 26.86 -20.20 -23.11
C GLU A 864 26.29 -18.78 -22.93
N PRO A 865 26.18 -17.97 -24.01
CA PRO A 865 25.93 -16.54 -23.87
C PRO A 865 24.58 -16.15 -23.25
N ARG A 866 23.51 -16.92 -23.46
CA ARG A 866 22.17 -16.55 -22.97
C ARG A 866 22.03 -16.79 -21.47
N LEU A 867 22.48 -17.92 -20.96
CA LEU A 867 22.54 -18.19 -19.52
C LEU A 867 23.53 -17.24 -18.84
N MET A 868 24.61 -16.85 -19.54
CA MET A 868 25.53 -15.83 -19.03
C MET A 868 24.91 -14.45 -18.94
N ALA A 869 24.10 -14.04 -19.92
CA ALA A 869 23.32 -12.81 -19.82
C ALA A 869 22.33 -12.86 -18.64
N LEU A 870 21.72 -14.01 -18.37
CA LEU A 870 20.87 -14.21 -17.20
C LEU A 870 21.65 -14.13 -15.89
N ALA A 871 22.83 -14.74 -15.81
CA ALA A 871 23.71 -14.65 -14.64
C ALA A 871 24.10 -13.20 -14.34
N TRP A 872 24.54 -12.46 -15.36
CA TRP A 872 24.83 -11.02 -15.24
C TRP A 872 23.60 -10.23 -14.78
N LYS A 873 22.42 -10.51 -15.34
CA LYS A 873 21.17 -9.83 -14.95
C LYS A 873 20.90 -9.92 -13.44
N HIS A 874 21.12 -11.09 -12.84
CA HIS A 874 20.97 -11.32 -11.40
C HIS A 874 22.03 -10.58 -10.58
N LEU A 875 23.27 -10.63 -11.05
CA LEU A 875 24.39 -9.95 -10.42
C LEU A 875 24.21 -8.43 -10.38
N LEU A 876 23.72 -7.87 -11.49
CA LEU A 876 23.36 -6.46 -11.62
C LEU A 876 22.24 -6.06 -10.63
N ALA A 877 21.19 -6.88 -10.51
CA ALA A 877 20.10 -6.64 -9.57
C ALA A 877 20.55 -6.67 -8.10
N SER A 878 21.60 -7.42 -7.77
CA SER A 878 22.13 -7.57 -6.40
C SER A 878 22.89 -6.35 -5.88
N ALA A 879 23.14 -5.35 -6.74
CA ALA A 879 23.95 -4.16 -6.45
C ALA A 879 23.13 -2.89 -6.11
N TYR A 880 21.84 -3.03 -5.77
CA TYR A 880 20.89 -1.92 -5.63
C TYR A 880 21.35 -0.80 -4.66
N GLU A 881 21.05 0.49 -4.94
CA GLU A 881 21.57 1.68 -4.20
C GLU A 881 21.49 1.55 -2.68
N THR A 882 20.38 1.00 -2.22
CA THR A 882 20.05 0.92 -0.80
C THR A 882 20.31 -0.46 -0.23
N ALA A 883 21.00 -1.34 -0.97
CA ALA A 883 21.57 -2.58 -0.45
C ALA A 883 22.63 -2.35 0.65
N TRP A 884 22.83 -1.10 1.10
CA TRP A 884 23.79 -0.70 2.11
C TRP A 884 23.13 0.03 3.28
N HIS A 885 21.83 0.38 3.18
CA HIS A 885 21.12 1.14 4.22
C HIS A 885 19.61 0.94 4.26
N ASP A 886 19.07 0.81 5.47
CA ASP A 886 17.63 0.93 5.79
C ASP A 886 17.38 0.58 7.28
N THR A 887 17.99 1.31 8.21
CA THR A 887 17.71 1.10 9.64
C THR A 887 17.39 2.36 10.40
N ASP A 888 16.17 2.40 10.94
CA ASP A 888 15.76 3.30 12.03
C ASP A 888 16.43 2.90 13.39
N GLN A 889 17.47 2.06 13.37
CA GLN A 889 18.09 1.50 14.57
C GLN A 889 19.50 2.06 14.82
N PRO A 890 19.88 2.26 16.10
CA PRO A 890 21.19 2.81 16.48
C PRO A 890 22.36 1.86 16.19
N GLU A 891 22.11 0.56 16.03
CA GLU A 891 23.09 -0.42 15.56
C GLU A 891 23.05 -0.42 14.03
N ARG A 892 24.16 -0.08 13.36
CA ARG A 892 24.32 0.04 11.88
C ARG A 892 24.19 -1.30 11.15
N LEU A 893 23.10 -2.00 11.35
CA LEU A 893 22.86 -3.29 10.72
C LEU A 893 22.21 -3.10 9.35
N PRO A 894 22.51 -3.96 8.39
CA PRO A 894 21.75 -4.10 7.15
C PRO A 894 20.25 -4.31 7.37
N ALA A 895 19.39 -3.71 6.54
CA ALA A 895 17.99 -4.12 6.47
C ALA A 895 17.85 -5.55 5.95
N ALA A 896 16.81 -6.27 6.41
CA ALA A 896 16.61 -7.68 6.04
C ALA A 896 16.50 -7.92 4.53
N TRP A 897 15.78 -7.05 3.82
CA TRP A 897 15.63 -7.16 2.37
C TRP A 897 16.95 -6.86 1.65
N ALA A 898 17.72 -5.88 2.12
CA ALA A 898 19.00 -5.47 1.54
C ALA A 898 20.05 -6.59 1.65
N LYS A 899 20.06 -7.31 2.78
CA LYS A 899 20.84 -8.56 2.96
C LYS A 899 20.46 -9.64 1.96
N ALA A 900 19.15 -9.88 1.79
CA ALA A 900 18.64 -10.90 0.89
C ALA A 900 19.03 -10.60 -0.56
N VAL A 901 18.87 -9.35 -1.01
CA VAL A 901 19.27 -8.90 -2.36
C VAL A 901 20.76 -9.14 -2.62
N ALA A 902 21.62 -8.75 -1.69
CA ALA A 902 23.05 -9.01 -1.83
C ALA A 902 23.38 -10.51 -1.83
N SER A 903 22.64 -11.31 -1.04
CA SER A 903 22.79 -12.77 -0.97
C SER A 903 22.32 -13.49 -2.25
N HIS A 904 21.25 -13.02 -2.89
CA HIS A 904 20.74 -13.59 -4.14
C HIS A 904 21.74 -13.49 -5.31
N GLY A 905 22.77 -12.65 -5.20
CA GLY A 905 23.90 -12.64 -6.13
C GLY A 905 24.51 -14.04 -6.33
N ARG A 906 24.43 -14.94 -5.34
CA ARG A 906 24.88 -16.34 -5.46
C ARG A 906 24.17 -17.14 -6.54
N ALA A 907 22.90 -16.83 -6.82
CA ALA A 907 22.19 -17.47 -7.91
C ALA A 907 22.86 -17.23 -9.28
N ALA A 908 23.59 -16.12 -9.43
CA ALA A 908 24.41 -15.86 -10.60
C ALA A 908 25.55 -16.90 -10.77
N SER A 909 26.12 -17.42 -9.67
CA SER A 909 27.12 -18.50 -9.69
C SER A 909 26.52 -19.81 -10.24
N VAL A 910 25.29 -20.13 -9.83
CA VAL A 910 24.59 -21.33 -10.30
C VAL A 910 24.29 -21.23 -11.79
N LEU A 911 23.78 -20.07 -12.22
CA LEU A 911 23.52 -19.76 -13.62
C LEU A 911 24.82 -19.76 -14.45
N ALA A 912 25.92 -19.26 -13.89
CA ALA A 912 27.23 -19.28 -14.53
C ALA A 912 27.77 -20.71 -14.70
N SER A 913 27.52 -21.58 -13.72
CA SER A 913 27.86 -23.00 -13.79
C SER A 913 27.04 -23.73 -14.86
N ALA A 914 25.74 -23.46 -14.95
CA ALA A 914 24.89 -23.96 -16.04
C ALA A 914 25.35 -23.43 -17.42
N ALA A 915 25.71 -22.15 -17.51
CA ALA A 915 26.24 -21.55 -18.72
C ALA A 915 27.58 -22.20 -19.14
N GLY A 916 28.49 -22.44 -18.19
CA GLY A 916 29.76 -23.13 -18.42
C GLY A 916 29.54 -24.55 -18.95
N TRP A 917 28.58 -25.27 -18.37
CA TRP A 917 28.19 -26.61 -18.85
C TRP A 917 27.73 -26.60 -20.31
N PHE A 918 26.80 -25.71 -20.66
CA PHE A 918 26.29 -25.62 -22.03
C PHE A 918 27.27 -24.94 -23.02
N GLY A 919 28.31 -24.24 -22.53
CA GLY A 919 29.40 -23.70 -23.35
C GLY A 919 30.49 -24.72 -23.67
N GLY A 920 30.67 -25.73 -22.81
CA GLY A 920 31.68 -26.77 -22.98
C GLY A 920 31.51 -27.61 -24.25
N THR A 921 32.65 -28.07 -24.80
CA THR A 921 32.75 -28.89 -26.02
C THR A 921 32.51 -30.38 -25.76
N THR A 922 32.74 -30.85 -24.53
CA THR A 922 32.46 -32.22 -24.07
C THR A 922 31.47 -32.19 -22.93
N ARG A 923 30.26 -32.73 -23.15
CA ARG A 923 29.23 -32.89 -22.13
C ARG A 923 29.01 -34.38 -21.92
N THR A 924 29.17 -34.81 -20.68
CA THR A 924 29.01 -36.20 -20.28
C THR A 924 27.98 -36.27 -19.17
N LEU A 925 27.16 -37.32 -19.17
CA LEU A 925 26.20 -37.54 -18.11
C LEU A 925 26.90 -37.52 -16.74
N GLY A 926 26.50 -36.60 -15.85
CA GLY A 926 27.12 -36.43 -14.53
C GLY A 926 26.14 -36.10 -13.41
N ALA A 927 26.40 -36.62 -12.22
CA ALA A 927 25.71 -36.25 -10.98
C ALA A 927 26.71 -36.14 -9.84
N GLU A 928 26.64 -35.04 -9.11
CA GLU A 928 27.55 -34.78 -8.00
C GLU A 928 26.88 -33.93 -6.91
N LEU A 929 27.35 -34.10 -5.67
CA LEU A 929 27.06 -33.21 -4.55
C LEU A 929 28.17 -32.17 -4.46
N ILE A 930 27.85 -30.94 -4.84
CA ILE A 930 28.78 -29.81 -4.84
C ILE A 930 28.11 -28.58 -4.25
N ASP A 931 28.91 -27.73 -3.61
CA ASP A 931 28.50 -26.39 -3.22
C ASP A 931 28.60 -25.51 -4.47
N VAL A 932 27.49 -25.37 -5.21
CA VAL A 932 27.49 -24.75 -6.55
C VAL A 932 27.37 -23.22 -6.47
N ASP A 933 26.97 -22.69 -5.31
CA ASP A 933 26.77 -21.26 -5.08
C ASP A 933 27.73 -20.66 -4.02
N ASP A 934 28.62 -21.48 -3.44
CA ASP A 934 29.66 -21.15 -2.45
C ASP A 934 29.06 -20.63 -1.13
N ASP A 935 27.96 -21.25 -0.68
CA ASP A 935 27.25 -20.89 0.55
C ASP A 935 27.51 -21.80 1.76
N GLY A 936 28.29 -22.87 1.55
CA GLY A 936 28.63 -23.88 2.55
C GLY A 936 27.71 -25.10 2.55
N THR A 937 26.63 -25.08 1.77
CA THR A 937 25.70 -26.21 1.57
C THR A 937 26.08 -26.95 0.29
N LYS A 938 25.72 -28.24 0.19
CA LYS A 938 25.94 -29.00 -1.03
C LYS A 938 24.62 -29.28 -1.73
N GLU A 939 24.51 -28.86 -2.97
CA GLU A 939 23.41 -29.14 -3.86
C GLU A 939 23.71 -30.40 -4.67
N LEU A 940 22.66 -31.14 -5.00
CA LEU A 940 22.74 -32.21 -5.97
C LEU A 940 22.62 -31.60 -7.38
N VAL A 941 23.70 -31.63 -8.14
CA VAL A 941 23.73 -31.14 -9.52
C VAL A 941 23.70 -32.32 -10.49
N LEU A 942 22.68 -32.37 -11.34
CA LEU A 942 22.54 -33.33 -12.43
C LEU A 942 22.80 -32.64 -13.76
N ARG A 943 23.64 -33.23 -14.61
CA ARG A 943 24.00 -32.69 -15.93
C ARG A 943 23.91 -33.76 -17.01
N SER A 944 23.32 -33.41 -18.16
CA SER A 944 23.32 -34.21 -19.39
C SER A 944 23.61 -33.32 -20.60
N GLU A 945 23.56 -33.86 -21.82
CA GLU A 945 23.64 -33.04 -23.04
C GLU A 945 22.52 -31.96 -23.10
N HIS A 946 21.35 -32.26 -22.53
CA HIS A 946 20.14 -31.46 -22.67
C HIS A 946 19.78 -30.65 -21.42
N LEU A 947 20.11 -31.14 -20.22
CA LEU A 947 19.64 -30.61 -18.96
C LEU A 947 20.77 -30.27 -17.99
N PHE A 948 20.56 -29.23 -17.20
CA PHE A 948 21.32 -28.90 -15.99
C PHE A 948 20.31 -28.66 -14.87
N ALA A 949 20.24 -29.58 -13.92
CA ALA A 949 19.28 -29.56 -12.81
C ALA A 949 20.02 -29.41 -11.47
N VAL A 950 19.48 -28.58 -10.59
CA VAL A 950 20.02 -28.35 -9.24
C VAL A 950 18.92 -28.68 -8.24
N LEU A 951 19.19 -29.61 -7.34
CA LEU A 951 18.29 -29.99 -6.25
C LEU A 951 18.91 -29.65 -4.90
N ALA A 952 18.08 -29.27 -3.93
CA ALA A 952 18.51 -28.91 -2.59
C ALA A 952 18.09 -30.00 -1.57
N PRO A 953 18.98 -30.93 -1.19
CA PRO A 953 18.66 -32.01 -0.25
C PRO A 953 18.29 -31.51 1.15
N GLU A 954 18.87 -30.39 1.60
CA GLU A 954 18.56 -29.78 2.91
C GLU A 954 17.21 -29.03 2.92
N HIS A 955 16.58 -28.83 1.75
CA HIS A 955 15.33 -28.09 1.61
C HIS A 955 14.30 -28.87 0.78
N GLY A 956 13.83 -29.98 1.33
CA GLY A 956 12.74 -30.77 0.75
C GLY A 956 13.17 -31.68 -0.41
N GLY A 957 14.46 -31.74 -0.74
CA GLY A 957 14.95 -32.45 -1.92
C GLY A 957 14.32 -31.93 -3.22
N ARG A 958 13.97 -30.63 -3.23
CA ARG A 958 13.24 -29.97 -4.32
C ARG A 958 14.15 -29.65 -5.50
N LEU A 959 13.59 -29.57 -6.69
CA LEU A 959 14.26 -29.09 -7.91
C LEU A 959 14.26 -27.56 -7.89
N VAL A 960 15.40 -26.97 -7.56
CA VAL A 960 15.58 -25.54 -7.37
C VAL A 960 15.76 -24.83 -8.72
N TYR A 961 16.62 -25.38 -9.59
CA TYR A 961 16.84 -24.86 -10.93
C TYR A 961 16.82 -25.98 -11.97
N LEU A 962 16.18 -25.72 -13.12
CA LEU A 962 16.30 -26.53 -14.32
C LEU A 962 16.62 -25.61 -15.49
N ALA A 963 17.82 -25.75 -16.04
CA ALA A 963 18.22 -25.11 -17.28
C ALA A 963 18.30 -26.14 -18.41
N CYS A 964 17.98 -25.70 -19.62
CA CYS A 964 18.01 -26.53 -20.82
C CYS A 964 18.38 -25.71 -22.06
N ARG A 965 18.48 -26.37 -23.21
CA ARG A 965 18.64 -25.68 -24.51
C ARG A 965 17.28 -25.30 -25.07
N GLY A 966 17.06 -24.00 -25.29
CA GLY A 966 15.93 -23.45 -26.02
C GLY A 966 16.31 -23.09 -27.48
N PRO A 967 15.36 -22.52 -28.24
CA PRO A 967 15.56 -22.19 -29.66
C PRO A 967 16.74 -21.24 -29.93
N ASP A 968 16.96 -20.27 -29.05
CA ASP A 968 18.01 -19.26 -29.24
C ASP A 968 19.26 -19.48 -28.35
N GLY A 969 19.35 -20.60 -27.63
CA GLY A 969 20.45 -20.88 -26.70
C GLY A 969 19.98 -21.41 -25.35
N GLY A 970 20.84 -21.37 -24.34
CA GLY A 970 20.54 -21.83 -22.98
C GLY A 970 19.44 -21.01 -22.32
N VAL A 971 18.53 -21.66 -21.61
CA VAL A 971 17.41 -21.03 -20.90
C VAL A 971 17.16 -21.71 -19.57
N LEU A 972 16.74 -20.92 -18.57
CA LEU A 972 16.17 -21.44 -17.33
C LEU A 972 14.67 -21.65 -17.52
N VAL A 973 14.16 -22.81 -17.12
CA VAL A 973 12.74 -23.22 -17.29
C VAL A 973 12.04 -23.64 -16.01
N ILE A 974 12.79 -23.99 -14.96
CA ILE A 974 12.27 -24.09 -13.59
C ILE A 974 13.26 -23.37 -12.69
N GLY A 975 12.73 -22.66 -11.72
CA GLY A 975 13.51 -21.88 -10.80
C GLY A 975 13.15 -20.41 -10.89
N ASN A 976 13.34 -19.76 -9.76
CA ASN A 976 13.29 -18.33 -9.70
C ASN A 976 14.48 -17.84 -8.89
N PRO A 977 15.58 -17.47 -9.55
CA PRO A 977 16.73 -16.96 -8.84
C PRO A 977 16.50 -15.51 -8.36
N THR A 978 15.36 -14.91 -8.71
CA THR A 978 14.96 -13.54 -8.38
C THR A 978 13.46 -13.48 -8.09
N ASP A 979 13.02 -14.01 -6.94
CA ASP A 979 11.60 -14.26 -6.63
C ASP A 979 10.70 -13.07 -6.35
N ASP A 980 10.61 -12.17 -7.33
CA ASP A 980 9.75 -10.99 -7.32
C ASP A 980 10.08 -10.05 -6.14
N TRP A 981 11.34 -10.11 -5.70
CA TRP A 981 11.99 -9.21 -4.76
C TRP A 981 11.12 -8.91 -3.53
N ASN A 982 10.76 -9.92 -2.73
CA ASN A 982 10.25 -9.76 -1.36
C ASN A 982 11.20 -10.40 -0.33
N ARG A 983 11.01 -9.99 0.93
CA ARG A 983 11.75 -10.33 2.18
C ARG A 983 12.32 -11.76 2.30
N GLN A 984 13.36 -11.87 3.14
CA GLN A 984 13.69 -12.94 4.12
C GLN A 984 14.01 -14.37 3.67
N GLU A 985 14.91 -14.54 2.71
CA GLU A 985 15.92 -15.59 2.96
C GLU A 985 16.90 -15.05 4.00
N GLU A 986 16.90 -15.65 5.20
CA GLU A 986 18.12 -15.68 5.99
C GLU A 986 19.19 -16.40 5.17
N MET A 987 20.46 -16.15 5.46
CA MET A 987 21.56 -16.86 4.80
C MET A 987 21.27 -18.37 4.89
N ASN A 988 20.92 -18.99 3.74
CA ASN A 988 20.64 -20.42 3.56
C ASN A 988 19.19 -20.89 3.88
N ALA A 989 18.16 -20.10 3.54
CA ALA A 989 16.74 -20.47 3.74
C ALA A 989 15.87 -20.28 2.47
N TYR A 990 16.25 -20.98 1.39
CA TYR A 990 15.72 -20.80 0.02
C TYR A 990 14.16 -20.85 -0.05
N MET A 991 13.46 -19.90 -0.67
CA MET A 991 11.99 -19.89 -0.99
C MET A 991 10.98 -20.00 0.17
N ASP A 992 11.41 -19.84 1.42
CA ASP A 992 10.62 -20.28 2.57
C ASP A 992 9.93 -19.13 3.32
N VAL A 993 10.46 -17.90 3.28
CA VAL A 993 9.93 -16.74 4.03
C VAL A 993 10.10 -15.42 3.25
N PRO A 994 9.02 -14.82 2.69
CA PRO A 994 7.69 -15.40 2.55
C PRO A 994 7.76 -16.56 1.58
N ALA A 995 6.89 -17.54 1.76
CA ALA A 995 6.70 -18.62 0.81
C ALA A 995 6.27 -18.03 -0.54
N ASN A 996 7.21 -17.95 -1.47
CA ASN A 996 6.95 -17.69 -2.88
C ASN A 996 7.84 -18.63 -3.71
N HIS A 997 7.33 -18.96 -4.89
CA HIS A 997 7.86 -19.90 -5.88
C HIS A 997 8.45 -21.24 -5.37
N PRO A 998 7.69 -22.35 -5.47
CA PRO A 998 8.12 -23.65 -4.92
C PRO A 998 9.32 -24.32 -5.61
N GLY A 999 9.86 -23.75 -6.70
CA GLY A 999 10.73 -24.50 -7.61
C GLY A 999 9.93 -25.62 -8.28
N GLY A 1000 10.53 -26.79 -8.43
CA GLY A 1000 9.85 -28.03 -8.82
C GLY A 1000 9.91 -29.06 -7.70
N LEU A 1001 8.96 -30.00 -7.70
CA LEU A 1001 8.95 -31.13 -6.75
C LEU A 1001 8.85 -30.70 -5.28
N ALA A 1002 8.10 -29.63 -5.00
CA ALA A 1002 7.86 -29.15 -3.65
C ALA A 1002 6.78 -30.00 -2.96
N ASP A 1003 7.22 -30.78 -1.97
CA ASP A 1003 6.38 -31.72 -1.24
C ASP A 1003 5.57 -31.02 -0.13
N GLY A 1004 4.25 -30.96 -0.30
CA GLY A 1004 3.35 -30.41 0.69
C GLY A 1004 3.49 -31.12 2.05
N GLY A 1005 3.92 -30.37 3.07
CA GLY A 1005 4.17 -30.87 4.41
C GLY A 1005 5.62 -31.31 4.68
N GLY A 1006 6.51 -31.27 3.68
CA GLY A 1006 7.94 -31.58 3.82
C GLY A 1006 8.88 -30.72 2.97
N VAL A 1007 8.46 -29.51 2.61
CA VAL A 1007 9.23 -28.57 1.77
C VAL A 1007 10.59 -28.15 2.38
N HIS A 1008 10.78 -28.31 3.69
CA HIS A 1008 12.04 -28.04 4.40
C HIS A 1008 12.68 -29.30 5.01
N ASP A 1009 12.21 -30.48 4.60
CA ASP A 1009 12.74 -31.73 5.15
C ASP A 1009 14.14 -32.01 4.59
N ARG A 1010 15.00 -32.60 5.42
CA ARG A 1010 16.31 -33.07 4.99
C ARG A 1010 16.23 -34.42 4.27
N TYR A 1011 16.99 -34.54 3.18
CA TYR A 1011 17.15 -35.77 2.39
C TYR A 1011 18.60 -36.26 2.37
N GLU A 1012 18.79 -37.57 2.52
CA GLU A 1012 20.05 -38.24 2.18
C GLU A 1012 20.08 -38.59 0.69
N VAL A 1013 21.25 -38.45 0.06
CA VAL A 1013 21.43 -38.64 -1.38
C VAL A 1013 22.30 -39.85 -1.68
N SER A 1014 21.82 -40.74 -2.54
CA SER A 1014 22.62 -41.84 -3.11
C SER A 1014 22.69 -41.70 -4.62
N ILE A 1015 23.90 -41.68 -5.18
CA ILE A 1015 24.15 -41.51 -6.63
C ILE A 1015 24.68 -42.83 -7.20
N HIS A 1016 24.04 -43.34 -8.25
CA HIS A 1016 24.49 -44.51 -9.00
C HIS A 1016 24.61 -44.17 -10.49
N SER A 1017 25.81 -44.28 -11.03
CA SER A 1017 26.11 -44.09 -12.44
C SER A 1017 26.40 -45.44 -13.12
N GLY A 1018 25.76 -45.70 -14.25
CA GLY A 1018 25.91 -46.96 -15.01
C GLY A 1018 24.88 -47.07 -16.14
N ASP A 1019 25.13 -47.92 -17.14
CA ASP A 1019 24.18 -48.23 -18.22
C ASP A 1019 23.68 -47.01 -19.04
N GLY A 1020 24.50 -45.96 -19.18
CA GLY A 1020 24.13 -44.75 -19.94
C GLY A 1020 23.02 -43.91 -19.30
N ALA A 1021 22.80 -44.07 -17.99
CA ALA A 1021 21.86 -43.28 -17.19
C ALA A 1021 22.46 -42.93 -15.82
N ILE A 1022 21.93 -41.87 -15.21
CA ILE A 1022 22.15 -41.52 -13.81
C ILE A 1022 20.91 -41.85 -13.03
N ARG A 1023 21.12 -42.45 -11.85
CA ARG A 1023 20.09 -42.74 -10.87
C ARG A 1023 20.45 -42.04 -9.56
N VAL A 1024 19.52 -41.27 -9.04
CA VAL A 1024 19.65 -40.64 -7.73
C VAL A 1024 18.49 -41.06 -6.86
N GLU A 1025 18.77 -41.57 -5.67
CA GLU A 1025 17.77 -41.75 -4.61
C GLU A 1025 17.94 -40.63 -3.57
N LEU A 1026 16.86 -39.87 -3.36
CA LEU A 1026 16.71 -38.95 -2.24
C LEU A 1026 15.81 -39.63 -1.21
N ARG A 1027 16.31 -39.85 0.01
CA ARG A 1027 15.54 -40.41 1.12
C ARG A 1027 15.31 -39.36 2.20
N ASN A 1028 14.06 -39.05 2.51
CA ASN A 1028 13.69 -38.14 3.58
C ASN A 1028 14.08 -38.74 4.94
N VAL A 1029 14.92 -38.01 5.69
CA VAL A 1029 15.44 -38.43 7.01
C VAL A 1029 14.97 -37.52 8.14
N GLN A 1030 14.06 -36.58 7.89
CA GLN A 1030 13.57 -35.64 8.89
C GLN A 1030 12.71 -36.36 9.94
N GLU A 1031 13.21 -36.53 11.17
CA GLU A 1031 12.59 -37.38 12.20
C GLU A 1031 11.15 -36.99 12.58
N ASN A 1032 10.80 -35.71 12.49
CA ASN A 1032 9.49 -35.17 12.86
C ASN A 1032 8.57 -34.90 11.65
N SER A 1033 8.96 -35.33 10.45
CA SER A 1033 8.16 -35.11 9.25
C SER A 1033 7.10 -36.21 9.09
N PRO A 1034 5.86 -35.88 8.66
CA PRO A 1034 4.90 -36.89 8.22
C PRO A 1034 5.37 -37.66 6.98
N LEU A 1035 6.39 -37.15 6.28
CA LEU A 1035 7.02 -37.76 5.11
C LEU A 1035 8.34 -38.47 5.46
N HIS A 1036 8.67 -38.66 6.74
CA HIS A 1036 9.87 -39.40 7.14
C HIS A 1036 9.95 -40.77 6.46
N GLY A 1037 11.05 -41.04 5.75
CA GLY A 1037 11.25 -42.25 4.97
C GLY A 1037 10.71 -42.23 3.54
N LEU A 1038 10.10 -41.13 3.08
CA LEU A 1038 9.79 -40.88 1.66
C LEU A 1038 11.04 -41.05 0.80
N ARG A 1039 10.90 -41.73 -0.35
CA ARG A 1039 11.97 -41.84 -1.34
C ARG A 1039 11.57 -41.19 -2.65
N LYS A 1040 12.47 -40.38 -3.22
CA LYS A 1040 12.40 -39.88 -4.60
C LYS A 1040 13.51 -40.54 -5.40
N ARG A 1041 13.17 -41.30 -6.44
CA ARG A 1041 14.14 -41.89 -7.37
C ARG A 1041 14.10 -41.11 -8.67
N ILE A 1042 15.19 -40.42 -8.98
CA ILE A 1042 15.33 -39.56 -10.15
C ILE A 1042 16.20 -40.29 -11.17
N ILE A 1043 15.72 -40.36 -12.41
CA ILE A 1043 16.48 -40.86 -13.55
C ILE A 1043 16.66 -39.76 -14.59
N MET A 1044 17.88 -39.69 -15.10
CA MET A 1044 18.24 -38.85 -16.24
C MET A 1044 19.20 -39.63 -17.13
N ASP A 1045 19.00 -39.57 -18.44
CA ASP A 1045 19.91 -40.15 -19.43
C ASP A 1045 20.42 -39.07 -20.39
N ASP A 1046 21.28 -39.46 -21.33
CA ASP A 1046 21.89 -38.53 -22.29
C ASP A 1046 20.98 -38.17 -23.48
N VAL A 1047 19.87 -38.89 -23.69
CA VAL A 1047 19.06 -38.77 -24.92
C VAL A 1047 17.77 -37.99 -24.66
N SER A 1048 17.18 -38.18 -23.48
CA SER A 1048 15.87 -37.65 -23.12
C SER A 1048 16.01 -36.26 -22.52
N PRO A 1049 15.32 -35.24 -23.06
CA PRO A 1049 15.27 -33.91 -22.46
C PRO A 1049 14.25 -33.87 -21.31
N ALA A 1050 14.31 -34.85 -20.39
CA ALA A 1050 13.37 -34.99 -19.29
C ALA A 1050 13.98 -35.62 -18.04
N LEU A 1051 13.39 -35.29 -16.89
CA LEU A 1051 13.65 -35.91 -15.59
C LEU A 1051 12.46 -36.81 -15.23
N LEU A 1052 12.70 -38.12 -15.12
CA LEU A 1052 11.72 -39.04 -14.56
C LEU A 1052 11.91 -39.09 -13.04
N VAL A 1053 10.82 -38.96 -12.29
CA VAL A 1053 10.83 -39.02 -10.83
C VAL A 1053 9.80 -40.03 -10.36
N ALA A 1054 10.25 -41.04 -9.62
CA ALA A 1054 9.39 -41.98 -8.91
C ALA A 1054 9.35 -41.62 -7.42
N TYR A 1055 8.14 -41.60 -6.86
CA TYR A 1055 7.89 -41.37 -5.44
C TYR A 1055 7.50 -42.68 -4.79
N ASP A 1056 8.08 -42.99 -3.63
CA ASP A 1056 7.64 -44.10 -2.76
C ASP A 1056 7.29 -43.54 -1.37
N LEU A 1057 6.00 -43.46 -1.07
CA LEU A 1057 5.49 -42.90 0.17
C LEU A 1057 5.70 -43.86 1.36
N PRO A 1058 6.06 -43.35 2.55
CA PRO A 1058 6.15 -44.18 3.75
C PRO A 1058 4.74 -44.66 4.16
N ALA A 1059 4.67 -45.79 4.87
CA ALA A 1059 3.39 -46.39 5.27
C ALA A 1059 2.50 -45.46 6.13
N ALA A 1060 3.09 -44.47 6.79
CA ALA A 1060 2.39 -43.49 7.60
C ALA A 1060 1.72 -42.35 6.79
N ALA A 1061 2.13 -42.13 5.54
CA ALA A 1061 1.58 -41.08 4.68
C ALA A 1061 0.28 -41.56 4.01
N SER A 1062 -0.79 -40.77 4.12
CA SER A 1062 -2.07 -41.04 3.46
C SER A 1062 -2.15 -40.55 2.02
N GLY A 1063 -1.11 -39.88 1.53
CA GLY A 1063 -1.02 -39.20 0.24
C GLY A 1063 -0.08 -37.99 0.34
N ILE A 1064 0.23 -37.37 -0.80
CA ILE A 1064 1.09 -36.19 -0.90
C ILE A 1064 0.54 -35.21 -1.93
N THR A 1065 0.83 -33.92 -1.74
CA THR A 1065 0.65 -32.92 -2.79
C THR A 1065 1.99 -32.38 -3.23
N ILE A 1066 2.19 -32.27 -4.54
CA ILE A 1066 3.44 -31.77 -5.12
C ILE A 1066 3.12 -30.50 -5.90
N GLU A 1067 3.87 -29.43 -5.65
CA GLU A 1067 3.82 -28.21 -6.45
C GLU A 1067 5.09 -28.03 -7.28
N THR A 1068 4.90 -27.61 -8.53
CA THR A 1068 5.97 -27.28 -9.46
C THR A 1068 5.61 -25.99 -10.19
N CYS A 1069 6.49 -25.00 -10.12
CA CYS A 1069 6.38 -23.76 -10.86
C CYS A 1069 7.27 -23.80 -12.10
N LEU A 1070 6.67 -23.45 -13.23
CA LEU A 1070 7.28 -23.47 -14.55
C LEU A 1070 7.58 -22.04 -15.01
N SER A 1071 8.83 -21.76 -15.36
CA SER A 1071 9.34 -20.43 -15.74
C SER A 1071 9.98 -20.46 -17.14
N PRO A 1072 9.23 -20.76 -18.22
CA PRO A 1072 9.80 -20.97 -19.55
C PRO A 1072 10.54 -19.71 -20.05
N ASP A 1073 11.85 -19.85 -20.26
CA ASP A 1073 12.73 -18.74 -20.67
C ASP A 1073 12.67 -17.56 -19.70
N TYR A 1074 13.10 -17.83 -18.46
CA TYR A 1074 13.06 -16.85 -17.38
C TYR A 1074 13.74 -15.52 -17.70
N TYR A 1075 14.86 -15.54 -18.45
CA TYR A 1075 15.52 -14.30 -18.92
C TYR A 1075 14.61 -13.42 -19.77
N ARG A 1076 13.84 -14.04 -20.66
CA ARG A 1076 12.87 -13.33 -21.50
C ARG A 1076 11.70 -12.83 -20.66
N LEU A 1077 11.22 -13.61 -19.69
CA LEU A 1077 10.14 -13.19 -18.79
C LEU A 1077 10.52 -11.93 -17.99
N LEU A 1078 11.73 -11.89 -17.41
CA LEU A 1078 12.25 -10.71 -16.71
C LEU A 1078 12.22 -9.44 -17.58
N ARG A 1079 12.68 -9.56 -18.82
CA ARG A 1079 12.86 -8.41 -19.72
C ARG A 1079 11.60 -7.99 -20.46
N HIS A 1080 10.70 -8.94 -20.75
CA HIS A 1080 9.55 -8.74 -21.63
C HIS A 1080 8.18 -8.81 -20.93
N GLY A 1081 8.11 -9.34 -19.71
CA GLY A 1081 6.86 -9.56 -18.99
C GLY A 1081 6.09 -10.80 -19.42
N VAL A 1082 4.82 -10.93 -18.97
CA VAL A 1082 3.89 -12.05 -19.27
C VAL A 1082 3.43 -12.13 -20.72
N ALA A 1083 3.67 -11.11 -21.54
CA ALA A 1083 2.91 -10.92 -22.78
C ALA A 1083 2.98 -12.11 -23.75
N ASP A 1084 4.07 -12.89 -23.70
CA ASP A 1084 4.32 -14.05 -24.55
C ASP A 1084 4.20 -15.41 -23.80
N LEU A 1085 3.83 -15.41 -22.51
CA LEU A 1085 3.66 -16.62 -21.70
C LEU A 1085 2.34 -17.32 -22.03
N GLN A 1086 2.40 -18.62 -22.34
CA GLN A 1086 1.23 -19.42 -22.69
C GLN A 1086 1.15 -20.69 -21.86
N ARG A 1087 -0.06 -21.03 -21.42
CA ARG A 1087 -0.36 -22.31 -20.77
C ARG A 1087 -0.80 -23.34 -21.79
N SER A 1088 -0.37 -24.58 -21.59
CA SER A 1088 -0.74 -25.72 -22.42
C SER A 1088 -0.94 -26.97 -21.55
N GLY A 1089 -1.67 -27.95 -22.06
CA GLY A 1089 -1.91 -29.19 -21.35
C GLY A 1089 -2.89 -30.11 -22.06
N GLY A 1090 -2.75 -31.41 -21.79
CA GLY A 1090 -3.58 -32.48 -22.35
C GLY A 1090 -4.31 -33.29 -21.29
N ARG A 1091 -4.54 -34.58 -21.50
CA ARG A 1091 -5.11 -35.46 -20.47
C ARG A 1091 -4.10 -35.81 -19.39
N SER A 1092 -2.87 -36.12 -19.78
CA SER A 1092 -1.82 -36.64 -18.88
C SER A 1092 -0.69 -35.65 -18.61
N TRP A 1093 -0.77 -34.41 -19.08
CA TRP A 1093 0.28 -33.42 -18.88
C TRP A 1093 -0.24 -31.98 -18.75
N ARG A 1094 0.55 -31.13 -18.08
CA ARG A 1094 0.34 -29.68 -17.93
C ARG A 1094 1.66 -28.97 -18.15
N GLY A 1095 1.67 -27.81 -18.80
CA GLY A 1095 2.90 -27.09 -19.12
C GLY A 1095 2.71 -25.62 -19.43
N ALA A 1096 3.83 -24.98 -19.73
CA ALA A 1096 3.89 -23.60 -20.14
C ALA A 1096 4.98 -23.39 -21.20
N SER A 1097 4.79 -22.40 -22.06
CA SER A 1097 5.78 -22.02 -23.07
C SER A 1097 5.91 -20.51 -23.20
N ASN A 1098 7.10 -20.08 -23.66
CA ASN A 1098 7.41 -18.69 -23.98
C ASN A 1098 8.23 -18.65 -25.27
N ARG A 1099 7.57 -18.27 -26.38
CA ARG A 1099 8.16 -18.19 -27.74
C ARG A 1099 9.03 -19.41 -28.11
N GLY A 1100 8.46 -20.60 -27.98
CA GLY A 1100 9.11 -21.87 -28.37
C GLY A 1100 10.02 -22.50 -27.31
N SER A 1101 10.23 -21.86 -26.15
CA SER A 1101 10.82 -22.54 -24.98
C SER A 1101 9.68 -23.14 -24.15
N GLY A 1102 9.53 -24.45 -24.16
CA GLY A 1102 8.47 -25.18 -23.44
C GLY A 1102 9.01 -25.95 -22.24
N VAL A 1103 8.19 -26.07 -21.19
CA VAL A 1103 8.42 -26.97 -20.06
C VAL A 1103 7.08 -27.51 -19.58
N TRP A 1104 7.07 -28.77 -19.15
CA TRP A 1104 5.83 -29.47 -18.82
C TRP A 1104 6.06 -30.58 -17.79
N VAL A 1105 4.98 -30.94 -17.09
CA VAL A 1105 4.90 -32.06 -16.16
C VAL A 1105 3.89 -33.06 -16.71
N ALA A 1106 4.25 -34.35 -16.75
CA ALA A 1106 3.38 -35.44 -17.15
C ALA A 1106 3.22 -36.49 -16.04
N LEU A 1107 2.07 -37.16 -16.02
CA LEU A 1107 1.68 -38.18 -15.04
C LEU A 1107 1.37 -39.50 -15.76
N ALA A 1108 1.64 -40.62 -15.09
CA ALA A 1108 1.17 -41.93 -15.52
C ALA A 1108 -0.37 -42.01 -15.41
N ARG A 1109 -1.02 -42.60 -16.42
CA ARG A 1109 -2.50 -42.63 -16.50
C ARG A 1109 -3.14 -43.72 -15.63
N ASP A 1110 -2.35 -44.70 -15.20
CA ASP A 1110 -2.75 -45.90 -14.46
C ASP A 1110 -2.46 -45.80 -12.95
N GLU A 1111 -2.08 -44.62 -12.46
CA GLU A 1111 -1.72 -44.36 -11.06
C GLU A 1111 -2.66 -43.33 -10.44
N ASP A 1112 -2.97 -43.47 -9.15
CA ASP A 1112 -3.95 -42.63 -8.44
C ASP A 1112 -3.39 -41.22 -8.15
N THR A 1113 -3.32 -40.43 -9.22
CA THR A 1113 -2.79 -39.07 -9.25
C THR A 1113 -3.78 -38.12 -9.95
N ILE A 1114 -3.95 -36.92 -9.40
CA ILE A 1114 -4.89 -35.93 -9.92
C ILE A 1114 -4.27 -34.53 -9.99
N TRP A 1115 -4.59 -33.80 -11.05
CA TRP A 1115 -4.31 -32.37 -11.14
C TRP A 1115 -5.21 -31.60 -10.17
N CYS A 1116 -4.63 -30.66 -9.42
CA CYS A 1116 -5.35 -29.81 -8.47
C CYS A 1116 -5.13 -28.33 -8.80
N ASP A 1117 -6.05 -27.49 -8.32
CA ASP A 1117 -5.82 -26.04 -8.33
C ASP A 1117 -4.69 -25.70 -7.34
N PRO A 1118 -3.76 -24.80 -7.72
CA PRO A 1118 -2.71 -24.33 -6.81
C PRO A 1118 -3.28 -23.66 -5.56
N THR A 1119 -2.52 -23.70 -4.46
CA THR A 1119 -2.98 -23.10 -3.18
C THR A 1119 -2.84 -21.59 -3.08
N GLY A 1120 -2.06 -20.98 -3.98
CA GLY A 1120 -1.80 -19.53 -4.04
C GLY A 1120 -1.98 -18.94 -5.44
N PRO A 1121 -1.88 -17.61 -5.58
CA PRO A 1121 -1.85 -16.95 -6.88
C PRO A 1121 -0.63 -17.41 -7.69
N GLU A 1122 -0.73 -17.27 -9.01
CA GLU A 1122 0.43 -17.52 -9.87
C GLU A 1122 1.56 -16.52 -9.57
N PRO A 1123 2.82 -17.00 -9.58
CA PRO A 1123 3.95 -16.11 -9.39
C PRO A 1123 4.17 -15.24 -10.63
N GLY A 1124 4.83 -14.09 -10.45
CA GLY A 1124 5.02 -13.07 -11.48
C GLY A 1124 6.09 -13.39 -12.51
N HIS A 1125 6.32 -14.67 -12.81
CA HIS A 1125 7.32 -15.10 -13.78
C HIS A 1125 7.12 -16.56 -14.23
N GLY A 1126 5.93 -17.13 -14.00
CA GLY A 1126 5.72 -18.54 -14.31
C GLY A 1126 4.29 -19.05 -14.12
N VAL A 1127 4.15 -20.37 -14.25
CA VAL A 1127 2.89 -21.11 -14.14
C VAL A 1127 3.03 -22.16 -13.06
N LEU A 1128 2.20 -22.04 -12.02
CA LEU A 1128 2.16 -23.00 -10.93
C LEU A 1128 1.27 -24.21 -11.31
N ILE A 1129 1.80 -25.41 -11.07
CA ILE A 1129 1.11 -26.68 -11.26
C ILE A 1129 1.08 -27.41 -9.91
N ARG A 1130 -0.08 -27.98 -9.56
CA ARG A 1130 -0.25 -28.79 -8.35
C ARG A 1130 -0.78 -30.17 -8.71
N ILE A 1131 -0.18 -31.19 -8.12
CA ILE A 1131 -0.57 -32.60 -8.22
C ILE A 1131 -0.93 -33.09 -6.82
N ARG A 1132 -1.96 -33.91 -6.70
CA ARG A 1132 -2.21 -34.74 -5.52
C ARG A 1132 -2.05 -36.20 -5.91
N ALA A 1133 -1.30 -36.96 -5.13
CA ALA A 1133 -1.13 -38.39 -5.29
C ALA A 1133 -1.55 -39.10 -4.01
N ASP A 1134 -2.51 -40.02 -4.13
CA ASP A 1134 -2.96 -40.87 -3.04
C ASP A 1134 -2.36 -42.30 -3.14
N ALA A 1135 -1.71 -42.62 -4.27
CA ALA A 1135 -0.96 -43.86 -4.48
C ALA A 1135 0.31 -43.94 -3.61
N ARG A 1136 0.64 -45.15 -3.11
CA ARG A 1136 1.87 -45.40 -2.34
C ARG A 1136 3.15 -45.28 -3.17
N SER A 1137 3.05 -45.54 -4.47
CA SER A 1137 4.14 -45.36 -5.41
C SER A 1137 3.58 -44.79 -6.70
N PHE A 1138 4.21 -43.76 -7.24
CA PHE A 1138 3.76 -43.11 -8.47
C PHE A 1138 4.91 -42.40 -9.21
N HIS A 1139 4.69 -42.10 -10.48
CA HIS A 1139 5.66 -41.53 -11.39
C HIS A 1139 5.19 -40.20 -11.96
N LEU A 1140 6.13 -39.27 -12.04
CA LEU A 1140 5.97 -38.03 -12.78
C LEU A 1140 7.19 -37.79 -13.67
N LEU A 1141 7.00 -37.04 -14.74
CA LEU A 1141 8.06 -36.67 -15.67
C LEU A 1141 8.05 -35.15 -15.86
N ILE A 1142 9.20 -34.51 -15.70
CA ILE A 1142 9.41 -33.10 -16.02
C ILE A 1142 10.17 -33.04 -17.35
N GLY A 1143 9.51 -32.59 -18.42
CA GLY A 1143 10.09 -32.50 -19.75
C GLY A 1143 10.27 -31.05 -20.21
N VAL A 1144 11.20 -30.85 -21.15
CA VAL A 1144 11.41 -29.56 -21.82
C VAL A 1144 11.21 -29.70 -23.34
N GLY A 1145 10.85 -28.60 -23.99
CA GLY A 1145 10.50 -28.55 -25.41
C GLY A 1145 9.00 -28.76 -25.68
N ASP A 1146 8.67 -29.00 -26.94
CA ASP A 1146 7.29 -29.22 -27.39
C ASP A 1146 6.79 -30.61 -26.95
N THR A 1147 5.49 -30.70 -26.67
CA THR A 1147 4.85 -31.95 -26.26
C THR A 1147 3.37 -31.97 -26.62
N ASP A 1148 2.82 -33.18 -26.67
CA ASP A 1148 1.39 -33.47 -26.81
C ASP A 1148 1.01 -34.70 -25.96
N ASP A 1149 -0.25 -35.13 -26.03
CA ASP A 1149 -0.73 -36.25 -25.22
C ASP A 1149 -0.08 -37.61 -25.55
N ASP A 1150 0.34 -37.82 -26.80
CA ASP A 1150 0.95 -39.08 -27.25
C ASP A 1150 2.43 -39.10 -26.89
N MET A 1151 3.14 -37.99 -27.11
CA MET A 1151 4.54 -37.81 -26.71
C MET A 1151 4.71 -37.93 -25.19
N ALA A 1152 3.88 -37.21 -24.42
CA ALA A 1152 3.94 -37.25 -22.96
C ALA A 1152 3.61 -38.65 -22.41
N GLY A 1153 2.60 -39.33 -22.98
CA GLY A 1153 2.23 -40.68 -22.59
C GLY A 1153 3.35 -41.70 -22.87
N THR A 1154 3.97 -41.61 -24.04
CA THR A 1154 5.09 -42.48 -24.44
C THR A 1154 6.30 -42.26 -23.54
N ALA A 1155 6.70 -41.00 -23.33
CA ALA A 1155 7.88 -40.65 -22.53
C ALA A 1155 7.77 -41.12 -21.07
N VAL A 1156 6.58 -40.98 -20.46
CA VAL A 1156 6.34 -41.49 -19.10
C VAL A 1156 6.43 -43.01 -19.06
N GLN A 1157 5.88 -43.71 -20.05
CA GLN A 1157 5.89 -45.18 -20.10
C GLN A 1157 7.31 -45.74 -20.32
N GLU A 1158 8.05 -45.20 -21.28
CA GLU A 1158 9.44 -45.60 -21.54
C GLU A 1158 10.34 -45.34 -20.31
N GLY A 1159 10.13 -44.22 -19.64
CA GLY A 1159 10.82 -43.90 -18.39
C GLY A 1159 10.55 -44.95 -17.30
N ARG A 1160 9.29 -45.35 -17.11
CA ARG A 1160 8.89 -46.39 -16.13
C ARG A 1160 9.53 -47.74 -16.44
N GLU A 1161 9.49 -48.15 -17.70
CA GLU A 1161 10.12 -49.41 -18.14
C GLU A 1161 11.61 -49.40 -17.86
N ARG A 1162 12.29 -48.28 -18.15
CA ARG A 1162 13.72 -48.12 -17.87
C ARG A 1162 14.03 -48.12 -16.37
N LEU A 1163 13.22 -47.45 -15.55
CA LEU A 1163 13.35 -47.51 -14.09
C LEU A 1163 13.18 -48.93 -13.56
N ALA A 1164 12.21 -49.69 -14.10
CA ALA A 1164 11.97 -51.08 -13.72
C ALA A 1164 13.14 -52.00 -14.13
N GLU A 1165 13.64 -51.87 -15.35
CA GLU A 1165 14.81 -52.61 -15.84
C GLU A 1165 16.06 -52.33 -14.99
N LEU A 1166 16.30 -51.06 -14.68
CA LEU A 1166 17.45 -50.65 -13.87
C LEU A 1166 17.33 -51.06 -12.40
N THR A 1167 16.10 -51.12 -11.85
CA THR A 1167 15.85 -51.65 -10.50
C THR A 1167 16.05 -53.18 -10.46
N ALA A 1168 15.76 -53.88 -11.55
CA ALA A 1168 15.95 -55.34 -11.64
C ALA A 1168 17.43 -55.74 -11.78
N ARG A 1169 18.27 -54.89 -12.40
CA ARG A 1169 19.72 -55.14 -12.61
C ARG A 1169 20.59 -54.85 -11.40
N ASP A 1170 20.10 -54.01 -10.48
CA ASP A 1170 20.82 -53.58 -9.29
C ASP A 1170 19.91 -53.76 -8.08
N PRO A 1171 19.70 -55.01 -7.61
CA PRO A 1171 19.02 -55.23 -6.34
C PRO A 1171 19.93 -54.64 -5.27
N ILE A 1172 19.66 -53.40 -4.87
CA ILE A 1172 20.28 -52.77 -3.69
C ILE A 1172 20.34 -53.86 -2.61
N GLY A 1173 21.57 -54.19 -2.22
CA GLY A 1173 21.95 -55.48 -1.67
C GLY A 1173 21.16 -55.95 -0.45
N GLY A 1174 21.10 -57.27 -0.31
CA GLY A 1174 20.63 -57.93 0.90
C GLY A 1174 21.68 -57.99 2.02
N ARG A 1175 21.15 -58.32 3.22
CA ARG A 1175 21.79 -58.74 4.48
C ARG A 1175 22.41 -57.65 5.37
N GLU A 1176 21.71 -57.46 6.50
CA GLU A 1176 22.08 -56.97 7.85
C GLU A 1176 22.79 -55.62 7.99
#